data_AF-A0A2D7MJJ8-F1
#
_entry.id   AF-A0A2D7MJJ8-F1
#
_cell.length_a   1.000
_cell.length_b   1.000
_cell.length_c   1.000
_cell.angle_alpha   90.00
_cell.angle_beta   90.00
_cell.angle_gamma   90.00
#
_symmetry.space_group_name_H-M   'P 1'
#
loop_
_entity.id
_entity.type
_entity.pdbx_description
1 polymer ?
#
loop_
_entity_poly.entity_id
_entity_poly.type
_entity_poly.pdbx_seq_one_letter_code
_entity_poly.pdbx_strand_id
1 'polypeptide(L)'
;MTSMHPTPIAVLGPTNTGKTHYAMERMYGHASGMIGFPLRLLARENYDRAVARLGADKVALITGEEKIIPEKATYFLCTVEAMPLDRHVAFMAIDEVQLAADPERGHIFTDRILNARGYQETLLLGAETIRRVLEALYPGIEIIIRKRMSRLNWSGQKKVTRLPRRSAVVVFSMAEVYQLAELIRRQRGGTAIVMGALSPRTRNAQVEMFQSGEVDYMVATDAIGMGLNMDIDHVALAGSAKFDGRRTRALSSAELAQIAGRAGRHTKDGTFGITENCSMFEDEVIAAIEDHRFPFLTGVYWRNSNLDFRSPDHLLRSLEAPPDHAMLTRKGDAEDHLTLLNLLELEDVRVMAHGQKNVELLYEIARVPDFQNTYTDSHMTMLARMYSHLVRGESLPTDWVASQITRLDRIDGDIDTIMTRLAHIRTWTYITHRSAWIGSSVEPLVDGSKSWQEEAKHIEDKLSDCLHTNLTQRFVDRRAAILSRRLKDNDQLVCAIRTDGTVLVEGEEVGHLDGFTFTPSFSDGDIEKPIIAAARKGLTDEIRRRVQAVVASADPAFHLNSKGQIIWRESVIGTLGKGNSIDQPKADAKPSQMLEGDQLKLVSDRLTRFAADMPKHRLEKLYGLLDESLTGVVRGIGFQLFEALGVLPRRHVADMVQKLDDESKRQLAKAGVRIGVDVLFMPDLLKPAQIEITALLFSLFHNEFPEAGPPPAGRVAIDYVEGVSDSYWMATGYRRIGGRVMRVDMAERLAAVVRSAARAGTFRISEEMLSLAGATREQMQVMIEDLGFVKTGEEAAEDPKKPAIALFERPAKAKPMANPKAKDGKAYPGKSKSKTSLANGKAGGGKPDQAGNQSRSRKPNKPADKPIDPNSPFAVLAKLKAK
;
A
#
# COMPACT_ATOMS: atom_id res chain seq x y z
N MET A 1 19.71 66.91 -13.13
CA MET A 1 20.53 67.14 -11.92
C MET A 1 21.63 66.11 -11.90
N THR A 2 22.89 66.53 -11.74
CA THR A 2 24.06 65.63 -11.61
C THR A 2 23.95 64.85 -10.31
N SER A 3 24.02 63.51 -10.37
CA SER A 3 23.76 62.65 -9.22
C SER A 3 24.91 62.69 -8.20
N MET A 4 24.59 62.93 -6.93
CA MET A 4 25.54 62.85 -5.79
C MET A 4 25.97 61.40 -5.44
N HIS A 5 25.64 60.42 -6.27
CA HIS A 5 25.90 59.00 -6.04
C HIS A 5 27.00 58.47 -6.97
N PRO A 6 27.88 57.58 -6.49
CA PRO A 6 28.89 56.95 -7.34
C PRO A 6 28.25 56.06 -8.40
N THR A 7 28.91 55.95 -9.56
CA THR A 7 28.55 55.03 -10.63
C THR A 7 28.50 53.59 -10.09
N PRO A 8 27.48 52.78 -10.42
CA PRO A 8 27.43 51.38 -9.98
C PRO A 8 28.57 50.56 -10.58
N ILE A 9 28.94 49.46 -9.90
CA ILE A 9 29.92 48.47 -10.37
C ILE A 9 29.16 47.19 -10.74
N ALA A 10 29.42 46.62 -11.92
CA ALA A 10 28.81 45.36 -12.35
C ALA A 10 29.70 44.16 -11.98
N VAL A 11 29.14 43.16 -11.31
CA VAL A 11 29.82 41.87 -11.04
C VAL A 11 29.10 40.79 -11.84
N LEU A 12 29.70 40.34 -12.93
CA LEU A 12 29.04 39.50 -13.93
C LEU A 12 29.66 38.10 -14.02
N GLY A 13 28.84 37.09 -14.31
CA GLY A 13 29.28 35.71 -14.54
C GLY A 13 28.15 34.69 -14.40
N PRO A 14 28.37 33.42 -14.77
CA PRO A 14 27.35 32.35 -14.68
C PRO A 14 26.87 32.07 -13.24
N THR A 15 25.97 31.10 -13.08
CA THR A 15 25.58 30.56 -11.76
C THR A 15 26.76 29.81 -11.10
N ASN A 16 26.70 29.58 -9.78
CA ASN A 16 27.78 28.96 -8.99
C ASN A 16 29.16 29.68 -9.11
N THR A 17 29.15 31.01 -8.96
CA THR A 17 30.31 31.92 -9.12
C THR A 17 30.66 32.72 -7.86
N GLY A 18 29.85 32.63 -6.80
CA GLY A 18 30.07 33.35 -5.54
C GLY A 18 29.71 34.85 -5.56
N LYS A 19 29.06 35.38 -6.61
CA LYS A 19 28.67 36.81 -6.72
C LYS A 19 27.91 37.32 -5.50
N THR A 20 26.85 36.62 -5.10
CA THR A 20 26.02 36.97 -3.94
C THR A 20 26.83 36.97 -2.65
N HIS A 21 27.72 35.98 -2.44
CA HIS A 21 28.62 35.96 -1.28
C HIS A 21 29.58 37.16 -1.28
N TYR A 22 30.14 37.53 -2.44
CA TYR A 22 30.96 38.73 -2.56
C TYR A 22 30.19 40.00 -2.17
N ALA A 23 28.95 40.15 -2.63
CA ALA A 23 28.11 41.29 -2.27
C ALA A 23 27.74 41.33 -0.77
N MET A 24 27.48 40.18 -0.15
CA MET A 24 27.27 40.10 1.30
C MET A 24 28.53 40.53 2.07
N GLU A 25 29.73 40.07 1.69
CA GLU A 25 30.98 40.51 2.33
C GLU A 25 31.26 42.01 2.15
N ARG A 26 30.96 42.56 0.97
CA ARG A 26 31.03 44.02 0.74
C ARG A 26 30.07 44.75 1.67
N MET A 27 28.79 44.33 1.70
CA MET A 27 27.77 44.92 2.57
C MET A 27 28.19 44.96 4.04
N TYR A 28 28.78 43.88 4.56
CA TYR A 28 29.25 43.82 5.95
C TYR A 28 30.40 44.80 6.27
N GLY A 29 31.07 45.35 5.26
CA GLY A 29 32.09 46.39 5.40
C GLY A 29 31.55 47.82 5.50
N HIS A 30 30.24 48.03 5.30
CA HIS A 30 29.60 49.35 5.32
C HIS A 30 28.67 49.52 6.53
N ALA A 31 28.42 50.77 6.94
CA ALA A 31 27.61 51.08 8.14
C ALA A 31 26.11 50.73 8.02
N SER A 32 25.59 50.66 6.79
CA SER A 32 24.23 50.19 6.48
C SER A 32 24.18 49.64 5.05
N GLY A 33 23.24 48.73 4.79
CA GLY A 33 23.21 48.02 3.51
C GLY A 33 21.82 47.55 3.09
N MET A 34 21.61 47.41 1.78
CA MET A 34 20.41 46.80 1.22
C MET A 34 20.76 45.90 0.03
N ILE A 35 20.17 44.71 -0.04
CA ILE A 35 20.30 43.81 -1.19
C ILE A 35 18.92 43.35 -1.66
N GLY A 36 18.64 43.61 -2.94
CA GLY A 36 17.48 43.11 -3.66
C GLY A 36 17.79 41.77 -4.33
N PHE A 37 17.07 40.72 -3.94
CA PHE A 37 17.19 39.37 -4.48
C PHE A 37 16.01 39.05 -5.42
N PRO A 38 16.20 38.21 -6.44
CA PRO A 38 15.16 37.91 -7.42
C PRO A 38 14.09 36.95 -6.89
N LEU A 39 14.30 36.26 -5.76
CA LEU A 39 13.31 35.39 -5.13
C LEU A 39 13.35 35.54 -3.61
N ARG A 40 12.18 35.40 -2.98
CA ARG A 40 12.00 35.36 -1.51
C ARG A 40 12.91 34.34 -0.83
N LEU A 41 13.13 33.19 -1.43
CA LEU A 41 13.96 32.12 -0.88
C LEU A 41 15.42 32.53 -0.75
N LEU A 42 15.96 33.24 -1.75
CA LEU A 42 17.31 33.79 -1.70
C LEU A 42 17.41 34.96 -0.72
N ALA A 43 16.37 35.80 -0.61
CA ALA A 43 16.30 36.84 0.41
C ALA A 43 16.30 36.25 1.83
N ARG A 44 15.52 35.18 2.06
CA ARG A 44 15.44 34.47 3.35
C ARG A 44 16.76 33.79 3.70
N GLU A 45 17.36 33.05 2.77
CA GLU A 45 18.65 32.38 2.99
C GLU A 45 19.75 33.38 3.36
N ASN A 46 19.83 34.52 2.67
CA ASN A 46 20.83 35.55 2.97
C ASN A 46 20.48 36.36 4.22
N TYR A 47 19.20 36.52 4.57
CA TYR A 47 18.75 37.04 5.86
C TYR A 47 19.23 36.15 7.01
N ASP A 48 18.98 34.84 6.97
CA ASP A 48 19.38 33.93 8.05
C ASP A 48 20.91 33.88 8.21
N ARG A 49 21.67 33.94 7.11
CA ARG A 49 23.14 34.11 7.12
C ARG A 49 23.59 35.44 7.72
N ALA A 50 22.91 36.55 7.42
CA ALA A 50 23.23 37.86 7.97
C ALA A 50 22.89 37.94 9.46
N VAL A 51 21.75 37.41 9.89
CA VAL A 51 21.35 37.29 11.31
C VAL A 51 22.39 36.51 12.11
N ALA A 52 22.85 35.37 11.58
CA ALA A 52 23.87 34.55 12.22
C ALA A 52 25.23 35.27 12.42
N ARG A 53 25.53 36.29 11.61
CA ARG A 53 26.78 37.07 11.69
C ARG A 53 26.65 38.40 12.45
N LEU A 54 25.51 39.09 12.33
CA LEU A 54 25.33 40.47 12.78
C LEU A 54 24.42 40.63 14.00
N GLY A 55 23.59 39.62 14.30
CA GLY A 55 22.50 39.69 15.27
C GLY A 55 21.15 39.96 14.63
N ALA A 56 20.09 39.38 15.20
CA ALA A 56 18.71 39.53 14.72
C ALA A 56 18.13 40.94 14.90
N ASP A 57 18.76 41.79 15.72
CA ASP A 57 18.34 43.17 15.99
C ASP A 57 18.74 44.16 14.88
N LYS A 58 19.72 43.79 14.03
CA LYS A 58 20.30 44.68 12.99
C LYS A 58 19.86 44.35 11.57
N VAL A 59 19.19 43.21 11.36
CA VAL A 59 18.91 42.66 10.04
C VAL A 59 17.40 42.58 9.83
N ALA A 60 16.92 43.14 8.72
CA ALA A 60 15.53 43.09 8.30
C ALA A 60 15.35 42.17 7.08
N LEU A 61 14.20 41.48 7.02
CA LEU A 61 13.70 40.75 5.86
C LEU A 61 12.47 41.49 5.32
N ILE A 62 12.47 41.86 4.04
CA ILE A 62 11.30 42.49 3.40
C ILE A 62 10.98 41.77 2.09
N THR A 63 9.84 41.09 2.05
CA THR A 63 9.35 40.37 0.87
C THR A 63 7.86 40.69 0.66
N GLY A 64 7.24 40.18 -0.41
CA GLY A 64 5.83 40.42 -0.68
C GLY A 64 4.88 39.89 0.40
N GLU A 65 5.21 38.74 1.01
CA GLU A 65 4.32 38.05 1.96
C GLU A 65 4.89 37.97 3.40
N GLU A 66 6.11 38.43 3.63
CA GLU A 66 6.79 38.36 4.94
C GLU A 66 7.67 39.60 5.16
N LYS A 67 7.48 40.26 6.30
CA LYS A 67 8.16 41.51 6.67
C LYS A 67 8.60 41.44 8.13
N ILE A 68 9.90 41.29 8.35
CA ILE A 68 10.55 41.29 9.67
C ILE A 68 11.44 42.53 9.71
N ILE A 69 11.08 43.54 10.49
CA ILE A 69 11.87 44.77 10.63
C ILE A 69 12.06 45.08 12.13
N PRO A 70 13.24 44.72 12.70
CA PRO A 70 13.65 45.19 14.02
C PRO A 70 13.77 46.71 14.07
N GLU A 71 13.56 47.31 15.26
CA GLU A 71 13.70 48.76 15.47
C GLU A 71 15.10 49.31 15.11
N LYS A 72 16.15 48.48 15.27
CA LYS A 72 17.56 48.84 15.04
C LYS A 72 18.12 48.31 13.71
N ALA A 73 17.24 47.95 12.78
CA ALA A 73 17.64 47.39 11.49
C ALA A 73 18.50 48.36 10.66
N THR A 74 19.72 47.94 10.34
CA THR A 74 20.70 48.66 9.52
C THR A 74 21.00 47.94 8.20
N TYR A 75 20.66 46.65 8.10
CA TYR A 75 20.84 45.83 6.90
C TYR A 75 19.49 45.26 6.43
N PHE A 76 19.17 45.43 5.16
CA PHE A 76 17.87 45.10 4.57
C PHE A 76 18.03 44.07 3.46
N LEU A 77 17.57 42.85 3.72
CA LEU A 77 17.60 41.73 2.78
C LEU A 77 16.18 41.59 2.23
N CYS A 78 15.99 41.78 0.93
CA CYS A 78 14.64 41.97 0.39
C CYS A 78 14.48 41.42 -1.03
N THR A 79 13.24 41.16 -1.46
CA THR A 79 13.01 40.93 -2.90
C THR A 79 13.13 42.24 -3.67
N VAL A 80 13.58 42.20 -4.92
CA VAL A 80 13.74 43.38 -5.80
C VAL A 80 12.46 44.23 -5.87
N GLU A 81 11.30 43.56 -5.91
CA GLU A 81 9.97 44.17 -5.83
C GLU A 81 9.76 44.98 -4.53
N ALA A 82 10.16 44.40 -3.40
CA ALA A 82 9.89 44.91 -2.06
C ALA A 82 11.00 45.81 -1.49
N MET A 83 12.01 46.16 -2.31
CA MET A 83 13.07 47.12 -1.94
C MET A 83 12.47 48.49 -1.54
N PRO A 84 12.69 48.96 -0.29
CA PRO A 84 12.23 50.27 0.15
C PRO A 84 13.13 51.38 -0.39
N LEU A 85 12.76 51.98 -1.53
CA LEU A 85 13.50 53.07 -2.18
C LEU A 85 13.57 54.38 -1.37
N ASP A 86 12.70 54.53 -0.37
CA ASP A 86 12.68 55.62 0.62
C ASP A 86 13.87 55.56 1.61
N ARG A 87 14.57 54.42 1.70
CA ARG A 87 15.69 54.22 2.63
C ARG A 87 17.05 54.44 1.98
N HIS A 88 17.77 55.44 2.45
CA HIS A 88 19.17 55.66 2.08
C HIS A 88 20.12 54.75 2.88
N VAL A 89 20.96 53.98 2.17
CA VAL A 89 21.94 53.03 2.73
C VAL A 89 23.33 53.28 2.15
N ALA A 90 24.39 52.94 2.90
CA ALA A 90 25.76 53.13 2.42
C ALA A 90 26.05 52.20 1.22
N PHE A 91 25.72 50.92 1.39
CA PHE A 91 25.86 49.89 0.37
C PHE A 91 24.52 49.49 -0.23
N MET A 92 24.47 49.32 -1.54
CA MET A 92 23.32 48.71 -2.23
C MET A 92 23.76 47.63 -3.21
N ALA A 93 23.00 46.54 -3.32
CA ALA A 93 23.16 45.60 -4.43
C ALA A 93 21.82 45.10 -5.00
N ILE A 94 21.83 44.77 -6.28
CA ILE A 94 20.72 44.12 -6.99
C ILE A 94 21.27 42.83 -7.60
N ASP A 95 20.67 41.69 -7.28
CA ASP A 95 21.09 40.37 -7.76
C ASP A 95 20.25 39.88 -8.97
N GLU A 96 20.87 39.06 -9.81
CA GLU A 96 20.39 38.59 -11.11
C GLU A 96 19.83 39.69 -12.04
N VAL A 97 20.58 40.80 -12.22
CA VAL A 97 20.13 41.97 -13.02
C VAL A 97 19.74 41.66 -14.47
N GLN A 98 20.20 40.54 -15.06
CA GLN A 98 19.77 40.09 -16.39
C GLN A 98 18.26 39.81 -16.47
N LEU A 99 17.59 39.60 -15.33
CA LEU A 99 16.12 39.48 -15.26
C LEU A 99 15.40 40.79 -15.64
N ALA A 100 16.12 41.90 -15.84
CA ALA A 100 15.59 43.08 -16.52
C ALA A 100 15.03 42.77 -17.94
N ALA A 101 15.51 41.71 -18.60
CA ALA A 101 14.95 41.22 -19.87
C ALA A 101 13.81 40.19 -19.70
N ASP A 102 13.33 39.94 -18.47
CA ASP A 102 12.16 39.11 -18.24
C ASP A 102 10.86 39.82 -18.70
N PRO A 103 10.00 39.17 -19.53
CA PRO A 103 8.80 39.80 -20.06
C PRO A 103 7.75 40.20 -19.03
N GLU A 104 7.71 39.56 -17.86
CA GLU A 104 6.67 39.75 -16.85
C GLU A 104 7.11 40.84 -15.86
N ARG A 105 8.22 40.60 -15.15
CA ARG A 105 8.72 41.42 -14.03
C ARG A 105 10.00 42.20 -14.31
N GLY A 106 10.61 42.07 -15.49
CA GLY A 106 11.89 42.72 -15.81
C GLY A 106 11.87 44.25 -15.70
N HIS A 107 10.72 44.87 -15.95
CA HIS A 107 10.53 46.30 -15.76
C HIS A 107 10.83 46.79 -14.33
N ILE A 108 10.63 45.94 -13.31
CA ILE A 108 10.93 46.24 -11.90
C ILE A 108 12.45 46.22 -11.67
N PHE A 109 13.14 45.22 -12.23
CA PHE A 109 14.61 45.14 -12.17
C PHE A 109 15.25 46.35 -12.86
N THR A 110 14.74 46.74 -14.03
CA THR A 110 15.21 47.93 -14.75
C THR A 110 15.00 49.20 -13.93
N ASP A 111 13.84 49.39 -13.29
CA ASP A 111 13.63 50.53 -12.38
C ASP A 111 14.64 50.54 -11.22
N ARG A 112 14.90 49.39 -10.57
CA ARG A 112 15.93 49.34 -9.51
C ARG A 112 17.33 49.62 -10.06
N ILE A 113 17.70 49.06 -11.22
CA ILE A 113 18.98 49.32 -11.88
C ILE A 113 19.14 50.82 -12.16
N LEU A 114 18.09 51.51 -12.61
CA LEU A 114 18.11 52.94 -12.91
C LEU A 114 18.12 53.81 -11.65
N ASN A 115 17.26 53.53 -10.68
CA ASN A 115 16.88 54.48 -9.62
C ASN A 115 17.42 54.13 -8.22
N ALA A 116 17.76 52.87 -7.94
CA ALA A 116 18.19 52.46 -6.61
C ALA A 116 19.70 52.68 -6.43
N ARG A 117 20.12 53.42 -5.39
CA ARG A 117 21.54 53.75 -5.12
C ARG A 117 21.90 53.65 -3.65
N GLY A 118 23.09 53.10 -3.37
CA GLY A 118 23.83 53.33 -2.14
C GLY A 118 24.59 54.65 -2.19
N TYR A 119 24.79 55.31 -1.05
CA TYR A 119 25.54 56.58 -1.00
C TYR A 119 27.07 56.40 -0.94
N GLN A 120 27.59 55.17 -0.77
CA GLN A 120 29.02 54.84 -0.87
C GLN A 120 29.33 53.82 -1.97
N GLU A 121 28.53 52.76 -2.11
CA GLU A 121 28.73 51.72 -3.12
C GLU A 121 27.39 51.18 -3.64
N THR A 122 27.32 50.89 -4.95
CA THR A 122 26.19 50.20 -5.59
C THR A 122 26.72 49.07 -6.47
N LEU A 123 26.31 47.82 -6.25
CA LEU A 123 26.67 46.66 -7.06
C LEU A 123 25.50 46.13 -7.90
N LEU A 124 25.77 45.81 -9.16
CA LEU A 124 24.84 45.13 -10.07
C LEU A 124 25.36 43.72 -10.34
N LEU A 125 24.72 42.69 -9.78
CA LEU A 125 25.18 41.30 -9.86
C LEU A 125 24.34 40.54 -10.90
N GLY A 126 24.97 39.78 -11.80
CA GLY A 126 24.20 39.02 -12.79
C GLY A 126 25.01 38.15 -13.74
N ALA A 127 24.38 37.72 -14.83
CA ALA A 127 25.00 37.02 -15.95
C ALA A 127 25.73 38.00 -16.89
N GLU A 128 26.77 37.55 -17.61
CA GLU A 128 27.49 38.41 -18.56
C GLU A 128 26.63 38.88 -19.75
N THR A 129 25.51 38.21 -20.02
CA THR A 129 24.59 38.57 -21.12
C THR A 129 24.04 40.00 -21.05
N ILE A 130 23.84 40.57 -19.85
CA ILE A 130 23.35 41.96 -19.71
C ILE A 130 24.45 43.02 -19.93
N ARG A 131 25.72 42.61 -20.02
CA ARG A 131 26.88 43.51 -20.09
C ARG A 131 26.70 44.71 -21.02
N ARG A 132 26.28 44.47 -22.27
CA ARG A 132 26.09 45.54 -23.28
C ARG A 132 25.00 46.53 -22.92
N VAL A 133 23.94 46.08 -22.23
CA VAL A 133 22.88 46.97 -21.73
C VAL A 133 23.41 47.84 -20.61
N LEU A 134 24.19 47.28 -19.68
CA LEU A 134 24.81 48.06 -18.59
C LEU A 134 25.85 49.06 -19.11
N GLU A 135 26.70 48.67 -20.08
CA GLU A 135 27.67 49.55 -20.73
C GLU A 135 27.00 50.72 -21.48
N ALA A 136 25.81 50.50 -22.03
CA ALA A 136 25.03 51.55 -22.70
C ALA A 136 24.28 52.48 -21.72
N LEU A 137 23.66 51.93 -20.66
CA LEU A 137 22.97 52.71 -19.63
C LEU A 137 23.94 53.49 -18.72
N TYR A 138 25.14 52.95 -18.49
CA TYR A 138 26.19 53.55 -17.66
C TYR A 138 27.53 53.59 -18.42
N PRO A 139 27.75 54.60 -19.27
CA PRO A 139 29.03 54.79 -19.93
C PRO A 139 30.18 54.86 -18.92
N GLY A 140 31.14 53.94 -19.04
CA GLY A 140 32.29 53.84 -18.13
C GLY A 140 32.06 53.01 -16.86
N ILE A 141 30.99 52.19 -16.79
CA ILE A 141 30.78 51.23 -15.70
C ILE A 141 31.97 50.26 -15.53
N GLU A 142 32.40 50.06 -14.28
CA GLU A 142 33.38 49.03 -13.93
C GLU A 142 32.72 47.64 -13.99
N ILE A 143 33.39 46.66 -14.64
CA ILE A 143 32.87 45.29 -14.81
C ILE A 143 33.86 44.25 -14.30
N ILE A 144 33.45 43.49 -13.29
CA ILE A 144 34.21 42.41 -12.67
C ILE A 144 33.65 41.06 -13.12
N ILE A 145 34.37 40.33 -13.97
CA ILE A 145 33.94 39.02 -14.49
C ILE A 145 34.38 37.88 -13.54
N ARG A 146 33.44 37.00 -13.17
CA ARG A 146 33.64 35.83 -12.28
C ARG A 146 33.42 34.52 -13.05
N LYS A 147 34.37 33.58 -12.96
CA LYS A 147 34.28 32.23 -13.59
C LYS A 147 33.57 31.22 -12.67
N ARG A 148 32.87 30.25 -13.26
CA ARG A 148 32.16 29.15 -12.54
C ARG A 148 33.14 28.30 -11.73
N MET A 149 32.74 27.84 -10.54
CA MET A 149 33.58 27.06 -9.63
C MET A 149 33.60 25.54 -9.89
N SER A 150 32.62 25.02 -10.64
CA SER A 150 32.50 23.60 -11.01
C SER A 150 32.22 23.43 -12.51
N ARG A 151 32.50 22.23 -13.05
CA ARG A 151 32.15 21.86 -14.42
C ARG A 151 30.71 21.36 -14.50
N LEU A 152 30.12 21.50 -15.68
CA LEU A 152 28.79 21.01 -16.01
C LEU A 152 28.93 20.23 -17.31
N ASN A 153 28.76 18.91 -17.26
CA ASN A 153 29.05 18.03 -18.39
C ASN A 153 27.76 17.44 -18.98
N TRP A 154 27.67 17.35 -20.30
CA TRP A 154 26.64 16.64 -21.03
C TRP A 154 26.72 15.13 -20.77
N SER A 155 25.57 14.49 -20.58
CA SER A 155 25.48 13.07 -20.28
C SER A 155 24.50 12.30 -21.17
N GLY A 156 24.10 12.91 -22.28
CA GLY A 156 23.25 12.32 -23.32
C GLY A 156 21.77 12.19 -22.96
N GLN A 157 21.06 11.48 -23.84
CA GLN A 157 19.67 11.09 -23.63
C GLN A 157 19.56 9.84 -22.75
N LYS A 158 18.70 9.88 -21.74
CA LYS A 158 18.44 8.75 -20.83
C LYS A 158 16.95 8.56 -20.60
N LYS A 159 16.53 7.29 -20.45
CA LYS A 159 15.19 7.00 -19.91
C LYS A 159 15.11 7.54 -18.48
N VAL A 160 13.95 8.08 -18.09
CA VAL A 160 13.71 8.57 -16.72
C VAL A 160 14.05 7.50 -15.67
N THR A 161 13.77 6.25 -16.03
CA THR A 161 14.05 5.03 -15.26
C THR A 161 15.55 4.78 -15.01
N ARG A 162 16.46 5.34 -15.83
CA ARG A 162 17.92 5.16 -15.79
C ARG A 162 18.70 6.39 -15.34
N LEU A 163 18.01 7.44 -14.87
CA LEU A 163 18.66 8.61 -14.28
C LEU A 163 19.42 8.21 -12.99
N PRO A 164 20.53 8.89 -12.67
CA PRO A 164 21.25 8.66 -11.41
C PRO A 164 20.43 9.13 -10.20
N ARG A 165 20.87 8.79 -8.98
CA ARG A 165 20.32 9.39 -7.75
C ARG A 165 20.56 10.91 -7.77
N ARG A 166 19.82 11.66 -6.95
CA ARG A 166 19.89 13.14 -6.86
C ARG A 166 19.57 13.83 -8.20
N SER A 167 18.65 13.26 -8.97
CA SER A 167 18.23 13.79 -10.28
C SER A 167 16.99 14.68 -10.18
N ALA A 168 17.03 15.82 -10.85
CA ALA A 168 15.86 16.65 -11.13
C ALA A 168 15.42 16.48 -12.58
N VAL A 169 14.15 16.15 -12.82
CA VAL A 169 13.54 16.08 -14.15
C VAL A 169 12.69 17.32 -14.38
N VAL A 170 13.02 18.09 -15.41
CA VAL A 170 12.40 19.39 -15.68
C VAL A 170 11.44 19.30 -16.87
N VAL A 171 10.18 19.63 -16.61
CA VAL A 171 9.04 19.58 -17.53
C VAL A 171 8.43 20.97 -17.70
N PHE A 172 7.62 21.15 -18.75
CA PHE A 172 7.04 22.46 -19.10
C PHE A 172 5.51 22.45 -19.11
N SER A 173 4.90 21.37 -18.59
CA SER A 173 3.45 21.27 -18.38
C SER A 173 3.10 20.53 -17.08
N MET A 174 1.99 20.93 -16.44
CA MET A 174 1.49 20.29 -15.20
C MET A 174 1.11 18.81 -15.41
N ALA A 175 0.59 18.47 -16.59
CA ALA A 175 0.22 17.09 -16.93
C ALA A 175 1.46 16.17 -16.97
N GLU A 176 2.57 16.63 -17.55
CA GLU A 176 3.84 15.89 -17.56
C GLU A 176 4.45 15.78 -16.16
N VAL A 177 4.29 16.79 -15.28
CA VAL A 177 4.72 16.69 -13.88
C VAL A 177 4.09 15.45 -13.23
N TYR A 178 2.77 15.35 -13.26
CA TYR A 178 2.05 14.24 -12.64
C TYR A 178 2.35 12.89 -13.33
N GLN A 179 2.50 12.88 -14.66
CA GLN A 179 2.82 11.66 -15.42
C GLN A 179 4.21 11.12 -15.08
N LEU A 180 5.25 11.96 -15.10
CA LEU A 180 6.61 11.54 -14.77
C LEU A 180 6.75 11.25 -13.28
N ALA A 181 6.04 11.97 -12.41
CA ALA A 181 6.09 11.71 -10.99
C ALA A 181 5.50 10.35 -10.61
N GLU A 182 4.37 9.96 -11.22
CA GLU A 182 3.79 8.63 -11.03
C GLU A 182 4.68 7.52 -11.63
N LEU A 183 5.34 7.78 -12.77
CA LEU A 183 6.32 6.85 -13.35
C LEU A 183 7.52 6.63 -12.41
N ILE A 184 8.08 7.71 -11.84
CA ILE A 184 9.20 7.64 -10.91
C ILE A 184 8.77 6.95 -9.62
N ARG A 185 7.62 7.29 -9.03
CA ARG A 185 7.08 6.61 -7.84
C ARG A 185 7.03 5.10 -8.03
N ARG A 186 6.44 4.62 -9.14
CA ARG A 186 6.29 3.18 -9.43
C ARG A 186 7.60 2.41 -9.55
N GLN A 187 8.69 3.07 -9.96
CA GLN A 187 9.96 2.39 -10.25
C GLN A 187 11.10 2.72 -9.28
N ARG A 188 10.98 3.82 -8.52
CA ARG A 188 12.02 4.36 -7.62
C ARG A 188 11.53 4.63 -6.20
N GLY A 189 10.28 4.27 -5.88
CA GLY A 189 9.69 4.44 -4.55
C GLY A 189 9.11 5.83 -4.29
N GLY A 190 9.66 6.91 -4.86
CA GLY A 190 9.04 8.23 -4.71
C GLY A 190 9.79 9.36 -5.40
N THR A 191 9.14 10.52 -5.45
CA THR A 191 9.72 11.78 -5.97
C THR A 191 9.13 12.98 -5.26
N ALA A 192 9.93 14.03 -5.10
CA ALA A 192 9.43 15.37 -4.77
C ALA A 192 8.79 16.00 -6.02
N ILE A 193 7.86 16.93 -5.81
CA ILE A 193 7.26 17.76 -6.86
C ILE A 193 7.47 19.24 -6.55
N VAL A 194 8.04 20.00 -7.50
CA VAL A 194 8.30 21.43 -7.36
C VAL A 194 7.79 22.20 -8.58
N MET A 195 6.72 22.97 -8.40
CA MET A 195 6.06 23.73 -9.47
C MET A 195 5.89 25.19 -9.07
N GLY A 196 5.91 26.12 -10.04
CA GLY A 196 5.79 27.56 -9.79
C GLY A 196 4.53 27.96 -9.02
N ALA A 197 3.41 27.27 -9.26
CA ALA A 197 2.12 27.50 -8.62
C ALA A 197 2.01 26.98 -7.17
N LEU A 198 2.96 26.17 -6.68
CA LEU A 198 2.97 25.75 -5.26
C LEU A 198 3.27 26.95 -4.35
N SER A 199 2.56 27.07 -3.22
CA SER A 199 2.89 28.06 -2.19
C SER A 199 4.32 27.87 -1.68
N PRO A 200 4.96 28.93 -1.14
CA PRO A 200 6.31 28.83 -0.57
C PRO A 200 6.43 27.71 0.48
N ARG A 201 5.39 27.50 1.29
CA ARG A 201 5.33 26.46 2.32
C ARG A 201 5.33 25.04 1.73
N THR A 202 4.40 24.72 0.83
CA THR A 202 4.36 23.41 0.17
C THR A 202 5.64 23.13 -0.61
N ARG A 203 6.17 24.15 -1.30
CA ARG A 203 7.41 24.08 -2.07
C ARG A 203 8.61 23.75 -1.17
N ASN A 204 8.76 24.44 -0.04
CA ASN A 204 9.83 24.18 0.91
C ASN A 204 9.75 22.77 1.49
N ALA A 205 8.56 22.29 1.88
CA ALA A 205 8.41 20.95 2.43
C ALA A 205 8.71 19.84 1.40
N GLN A 206 8.41 20.05 0.11
CA GLN A 206 8.81 19.13 -0.97
C GLN A 206 10.33 19.16 -1.23
N VAL A 207 10.95 20.34 -1.10
CA VAL A 207 12.40 20.55 -1.25
C VAL A 207 13.17 19.94 -0.08
N GLU A 208 12.66 20.08 1.14
CA GLU A 208 13.20 19.48 2.35
C GLU A 208 13.18 17.95 2.27
N MET A 209 12.09 17.35 1.80
CA MET A 209 11.99 15.90 1.56
C MET A 209 13.03 15.38 0.54
N PHE A 210 13.35 16.17 -0.49
CA PHE A 210 14.45 15.84 -1.39
C PHE A 210 15.81 16.02 -0.70
N GLN A 211 16.03 17.11 0.05
CA GLN A 211 17.30 17.37 0.74
C GLN A 211 17.59 16.39 1.90
N SER A 212 16.57 15.94 2.63
CA SER A 212 16.66 14.92 3.70
C SER A 212 17.02 13.53 3.16
N GLY A 213 16.84 13.31 1.86
CA GLY A 213 17.02 12.01 1.22
C GLY A 213 15.87 11.04 1.49
N GLU A 214 14.67 11.53 1.83
CA GLU A 214 13.44 10.73 1.76
C GLU A 214 13.11 10.34 0.33
N VAL A 215 13.46 11.19 -0.65
CA VAL A 215 13.37 10.91 -2.09
C VAL A 215 14.64 11.32 -2.83
N ASP A 216 15.13 10.45 -3.72
CA ASP A 216 16.32 10.68 -4.54
C ASP A 216 16.04 11.47 -5.84
N TYR A 217 14.76 11.67 -6.16
CA TYR A 217 14.30 12.22 -7.43
C TYR A 217 13.34 13.38 -7.18
N MET A 218 13.34 14.32 -8.11
CA MET A 218 12.39 15.43 -8.15
C MET A 218 11.86 15.59 -9.57
N VAL A 219 10.56 15.86 -9.72
CA VAL A 219 9.97 16.37 -10.96
C VAL A 219 9.57 17.81 -10.75
N ALA A 220 9.96 18.70 -11.67
CA ALA A 220 9.78 20.12 -11.47
C ALA A 220 9.49 20.90 -12.76
N THR A 221 8.91 22.09 -12.62
CA THR A 221 8.89 23.08 -13.70
C THR A 221 10.17 23.92 -13.71
N ASP A 222 10.34 24.75 -14.73
CA ASP A 222 11.42 25.74 -14.88
C ASP A 222 11.61 26.68 -13.67
N ALA A 223 10.61 26.78 -12.78
CA ALA A 223 10.69 27.46 -11.49
C ALA A 223 11.90 27.05 -10.62
N ILE A 224 12.46 25.84 -10.76
CA ILE A 224 13.71 25.47 -10.05
C ILE A 224 14.94 26.25 -10.54
N GLY A 225 14.88 26.77 -11.78
CA GLY A 225 15.92 27.55 -12.43
C GLY A 225 16.22 28.89 -11.76
N MET A 226 15.38 29.37 -10.84
CA MET A 226 15.49 30.74 -10.29
C MET A 226 15.88 30.86 -8.80
N GLY A 227 15.88 29.80 -7.99
CA GLY A 227 16.43 29.89 -6.63
C GLY A 227 15.80 29.01 -5.56
N LEU A 228 16.11 27.72 -5.62
CA LEU A 228 16.03 26.81 -4.49
C LEU A 228 17.43 26.31 -4.14
N ASN A 229 17.72 26.14 -2.85
CA ASN A 229 18.99 25.58 -2.39
C ASN A 229 18.86 24.05 -2.27
N MET A 230 19.24 23.35 -3.36
CA MET A 230 19.05 21.90 -3.54
C MET A 230 20.31 21.28 -4.14
N ASP A 231 20.83 20.23 -3.50
CA ASP A 231 22.02 19.52 -3.96
C ASP A 231 21.63 18.49 -5.03
N ILE A 232 21.52 18.98 -6.26
CA ILE A 232 21.18 18.21 -7.45
C ILE A 232 22.49 17.83 -8.16
N ASP A 233 22.72 16.54 -8.38
CA ASP A 233 23.90 16.05 -9.10
C ASP A 233 23.64 15.95 -10.61
N HIS A 234 22.37 15.79 -11.01
CA HIS A 234 21.96 15.64 -12.40
C HIS A 234 20.64 16.37 -12.72
N VAL A 235 20.61 17.09 -13.84
CA VAL A 235 19.39 17.71 -14.39
C VAL A 235 19.05 17.09 -15.75
N ALA A 236 17.85 16.52 -15.87
CA ALA A 236 17.32 15.97 -17.12
C ALA A 236 16.15 16.82 -17.62
N LEU A 237 16.24 17.37 -18.83
CA LEU A 237 15.13 18.10 -19.44
C LEU A 237 14.20 17.14 -20.21
N ALA A 238 12.90 17.25 -19.96
CA ALA A 238 11.88 16.43 -20.62
C ALA A 238 11.36 17.04 -21.94
N GLY A 239 11.61 18.32 -22.17
CA GLY A 239 11.22 19.06 -23.37
C GLY A 239 12.21 20.18 -23.70
N SER A 240 12.11 20.70 -24.92
CA SER A 240 12.93 21.80 -25.46
C SER A 240 12.14 23.09 -25.69
N ALA A 241 10.84 23.07 -25.38
CA ALA A 241 9.90 24.16 -25.63
C ALA A 241 8.96 24.36 -24.43
N LYS A 242 8.48 25.59 -24.24
CA LYS A 242 7.51 25.97 -23.22
C LYS A 242 6.40 26.87 -23.77
N PHE A 243 5.30 26.98 -23.03
CA PHE A 243 4.17 27.83 -23.35
C PHE A 243 4.22 29.13 -22.53
N ASP A 244 4.57 30.25 -23.18
CA ASP A 244 4.67 31.58 -22.54
C ASP A 244 3.31 32.29 -22.47
N GLY A 245 2.24 31.58 -22.08
CA GLY A 245 0.86 32.11 -22.00
C GLY A 245 0.16 32.40 -23.34
N ARG A 246 0.92 32.70 -24.41
CA ARG A 246 0.40 33.01 -25.76
C ARG A 246 0.68 31.95 -26.82
N ARG A 247 1.87 31.35 -26.79
CA ARG A 247 2.31 30.35 -27.78
C ARG A 247 3.38 29.44 -27.19
N THR A 248 3.46 28.22 -27.71
CA THR A 248 4.59 27.33 -27.48
C THR A 248 5.80 27.83 -28.28
N ARG A 249 6.95 28.01 -27.63
CA ARG A 249 8.23 28.36 -28.29
C ARG A 249 9.38 27.52 -27.74
N ALA A 250 10.45 27.41 -28.52
CA ALA A 250 11.71 26.84 -28.05
C ALA A 250 12.29 27.66 -26.88
N LEU A 251 12.98 26.96 -25.97
CA LEU A 251 13.79 27.55 -24.91
C LEU A 251 15.08 28.10 -25.50
N SER A 252 15.52 29.25 -25.01
CA SER A 252 16.84 29.79 -25.35
C SER A 252 17.95 29.00 -24.66
N SER A 253 19.16 29.00 -25.23
CA SER A 253 20.33 28.38 -24.60
C SER A 253 20.63 28.94 -23.21
N ALA A 254 20.30 30.21 -22.95
CA ALA A 254 20.40 30.83 -21.62
C ALA A 254 19.38 30.24 -20.62
N GLU A 255 18.11 30.06 -21.00
CA GLU A 255 17.09 29.41 -20.16
C GLU A 255 17.48 27.94 -19.88
N LEU A 256 17.95 27.22 -20.89
CA LEU A 256 18.43 25.84 -20.76
C LEU A 256 19.63 25.76 -19.80
N ALA A 257 20.61 26.67 -19.91
CA ALA A 257 21.77 26.73 -19.03
C ALA A 257 21.42 27.13 -17.60
N GLN A 258 20.41 27.98 -17.41
CA GLN A 258 19.92 28.36 -16.09
C GLN A 258 19.26 27.19 -15.36
N ILE A 259 18.55 26.32 -16.10
CA ILE A 259 17.97 25.07 -15.61
C ILE A 259 19.07 24.03 -15.36
N ALA A 260 19.86 23.69 -16.38
CA ALA A 260 20.94 22.71 -16.31
C ALA A 260 22.02 23.06 -15.27
N GLY A 261 22.31 24.36 -15.12
CA GLY A 261 23.27 24.90 -14.16
C GLY A 261 22.89 24.72 -12.69
N ARG A 262 21.69 24.19 -12.40
CA ARG A 262 21.30 23.71 -11.06
C ARG A 262 21.98 22.39 -10.68
N ALA A 263 22.51 21.63 -11.63
CA ALA A 263 23.36 20.48 -11.38
C ALA A 263 24.77 20.92 -10.95
N GLY A 264 25.28 20.31 -9.88
CA GLY A 264 26.60 20.59 -9.31
C GLY A 264 26.65 21.91 -8.53
N ARG A 265 27.19 21.87 -7.30
CA ARG A 265 27.33 23.04 -6.41
C ARG A 265 28.73 23.13 -5.82
N HIS A 266 29.17 24.36 -5.57
CA HIS A 266 30.51 24.68 -5.06
C HIS A 266 31.59 24.00 -5.92
N THR A 267 32.31 23.03 -5.37
CA THR A 267 33.38 22.26 -6.02
C THR A 267 32.93 20.92 -6.60
N LYS A 268 31.65 20.53 -6.43
CA LYS A 268 31.11 19.33 -7.08
C LYS A 268 30.69 19.65 -8.51
N ASP A 269 31.22 18.87 -9.45
CA ASP A 269 30.79 18.88 -10.84
C ASP A 269 29.34 18.39 -10.97
N GLY A 270 28.61 18.95 -11.93
CA GLY A 270 27.25 18.57 -12.26
C GLY A 270 27.16 17.90 -13.61
N THR A 271 26.06 17.19 -13.86
CA THR A 271 25.74 16.67 -15.20
C THR A 271 24.36 17.12 -15.66
N PHE A 272 24.20 17.30 -16.97
CA PHE A 272 22.89 17.53 -17.56
C PHE A 272 22.62 16.56 -18.73
N GLY A 273 21.37 16.48 -19.15
CA GLY A 273 20.93 15.56 -20.19
C GLY A 273 19.47 15.80 -20.54
N ILE A 274 18.92 14.90 -21.34
CA ILE A 274 17.52 14.93 -21.77
C ILE A 274 16.83 13.58 -21.56
N THR A 275 15.51 13.58 -21.43
CA THR A 275 14.72 12.35 -21.33
C THR A 275 14.47 11.72 -22.71
N GLU A 276 13.98 10.47 -22.74
CA GLU A 276 13.70 9.73 -23.98
C GLU A 276 12.64 10.37 -24.90
N ASN A 277 11.80 11.28 -24.37
CA ASN A 277 10.74 11.96 -25.15
C ASN A 277 11.17 13.36 -25.65
N CYS A 278 12.33 13.86 -25.22
CA CYS A 278 12.82 15.17 -25.60
C CYS A 278 13.56 15.09 -26.95
N SER A 279 13.41 16.14 -27.78
CA SER A 279 14.24 16.32 -28.98
C SER A 279 15.72 16.45 -28.61
N MET A 280 16.60 15.78 -29.36
CA MET A 280 18.05 15.94 -29.19
C MET A 280 18.45 17.41 -29.38
N PHE A 281 19.35 17.91 -28.52
CA PHE A 281 19.90 19.26 -28.66
C PHE A 281 21.01 19.26 -29.71
N GLU A 282 21.15 20.38 -30.42
CA GLU A 282 22.26 20.62 -31.35
C GLU A 282 23.57 20.81 -30.57
N ASP A 283 24.70 20.39 -31.15
CA ASP A 283 26.01 20.45 -30.50
C ASP A 283 26.41 21.88 -30.09
N GLU A 284 25.98 22.91 -30.85
CA GLU A 284 26.20 24.32 -30.49
C GLU A 284 25.46 24.71 -29.21
N VAL A 285 24.24 24.21 -28.98
CA VAL A 285 23.48 24.46 -27.75
C VAL A 285 24.13 23.75 -26.55
N ILE A 286 24.63 22.53 -26.76
CA ILE A 286 25.35 21.77 -25.72
C ILE A 286 26.63 22.52 -25.34
N ALA A 287 27.46 22.89 -26.32
CA ALA A 287 28.69 23.64 -26.09
C ALA A 287 28.43 25.00 -25.42
N ALA A 288 27.36 25.72 -25.82
CA ALA A 288 26.97 26.97 -25.18
C ALA A 288 26.65 26.80 -23.67
N ILE A 289 26.00 25.70 -23.29
CA ILE A 289 25.69 25.38 -21.89
C ILE A 289 26.96 24.97 -21.10
N GLU A 290 27.85 24.17 -21.69
CA GLU A 290 29.10 23.74 -21.03
C GLU A 290 30.10 24.90 -20.86
N ASP A 291 30.34 25.69 -21.91
CA ASP A 291 31.24 26.86 -21.92
C ASP A 291 30.65 28.12 -21.25
N HIS A 292 29.35 28.09 -20.93
CA HIS A 292 28.58 29.24 -20.42
C HIS A 292 28.60 30.48 -21.34
N ARG A 293 28.56 30.25 -22.65
CA ARG A 293 28.60 31.29 -23.69
C ARG A 293 27.24 31.50 -24.31
N PHE A 294 26.66 32.68 -24.09
CA PHE A 294 25.33 33.03 -24.58
C PHE A 294 25.34 34.39 -25.29
N PRO A 295 24.42 34.64 -26.24
CA PRO A 295 24.26 35.96 -26.84
C PRO A 295 24.00 37.05 -25.80
N PHE A 296 24.55 38.25 -26.04
CA PHE A 296 24.21 39.42 -25.24
C PHE A 296 22.73 39.80 -25.42
N LEU A 297 22.14 40.34 -24.35
CA LEU A 297 20.81 40.93 -24.40
C LEU A 297 20.80 42.15 -25.33
N THR A 298 19.77 42.25 -26.17
CA THR A 298 19.56 43.37 -27.10
C THR A 298 18.85 44.55 -26.46
N GLY A 299 18.28 44.37 -25.27
CA GLY A 299 17.56 45.38 -24.50
C GLY A 299 16.91 44.76 -23.26
N VAL A 300 16.22 45.59 -22.49
CA VAL A 300 15.51 45.21 -21.25
C VAL A 300 14.13 45.85 -21.21
N TYR A 301 13.19 45.25 -20.48
CA TYR A 301 11.85 45.81 -20.31
C TYR A 301 11.90 46.99 -19.34
N TRP A 302 11.15 48.05 -19.64
CA TRP A 302 11.07 49.27 -18.86
C TRP A 302 9.62 49.73 -18.74
N ARG A 303 9.33 50.45 -17.66
CA ARG A 303 8.05 51.11 -17.42
C ARG A 303 8.32 52.43 -16.71
N ASN A 304 7.59 53.47 -17.07
CA ASN A 304 7.70 54.75 -16.39
C ASN A 304 7.26 54.62 -14.91
N SER A 305 8.10 55.06 -13.98
CA SER A 305 7.80 55.12 -12.55
C SER A 305 7.29 56.49 -12.08
N ASN A 306 7.36 57.54 -12.91
CA ASN A 306 6.82 58.86 -12.62
C ASN A 306 5.38 59.00 -13.16
N LEU A 307 4.40 58.60 -12.33
CA LEU A 307 2.99 58.48 -12.71
C LEU A 307 2.16 59.73 -12.37
N ASP A 308 1.19 60.05 -13.23
CA ASP A 308 0.35 61.25 -13.12
C ASP A 308 -1.09 60.92 -12.72
N PHE A 309 -1.40 61.03 -11.43
CA PHE A 309 -2.70 60.66 -10.87
C PHE A 309 -3.80 61.75 -11.02
N ARG A 310 -3.59 62.82 -11.80
CA ARG A 310 -4.57 63.92 -11.92
C ARG A 310 -5.94 63.51 -12.49
N SER A 311 -5.95 62.57 -13.43
CA SER A 311 -7.17 61.92 -13.96
C SER A 311 -6.81 60.54 -14.52
N PRO A 312 -7.78 59.63 -14.76
CA PRO A 312 -7.50 58.33 -15.37
C PRO A 312 -6.74 58.45 -16.71
N ASP A 313 -7.11 59.41 -17.57
CA ASP A 313 -6.45 59.62 -18.86
C ASP A 313 -5.04 60.22 -18.73
N HIS A 314 -4.72 60.88 -17.62
CA HIS A 314 -3.35 61.30 -17.30
C HIS A 314 -2.51 60.11 -16.82
N LEU A 315 -3.09 59.26 -15.95
CA LEU A 315 -2.43 58.06 -15.46
C LEU A 315 -2.09 57.12 -16.61
N LEU A 316 -3.06 56.81 -17.48
CA LEU A 316 -2.83 55.99 -18.68
C LEU A 316 -1.73 56.58 -19.57
N ARG A 317 -1.78 57.87 -19.92
CA ARG A 317 -0.71 58.52 -20.70
C ARG A 317 0.66 58.46 -20.03
N SER A 318 0.73 58.54 -18.69
CA SER A 318 1.99 58.41 -17.96
C SER A 318 2.52 56.97 -17.92
N LEU A 319 1.63 55.98 -17.83
CA LEU A 319 1.98 54.55 -17.92
C LEU A 319 2.46 54.16 -19.32
N GLU A 320 1.84 54.74 -20.34
CA GLU A 320 2.13 54.50 -21.75
C GLU A 320 3.31 55.32 -22.30
N ALA A 321 3.96 56.14 -21.48
CA ALA A 321 5.11 56.94 -21.90
C ALA A 321 6.20 56.07 -22.57
N PRO A 322 6.82 56.53 -23.67
CA PRO A 322 7.94 55.82 -24.28
C PRO A 322 9.21 55.96 -23.42
N PRO A 323 10.12 54.96 -23.45
CA PRO A 323 11.42 55.08 -22.83
C PRO A 323 12.30 56.13 -23.55
N ASP A 324 13.27 56.67 -22.82
CA ASP A 324 14.22 57.68 -23.27
C ASP A 324 15.51 57.10 -23.92
N HIS A 325 15.72 55.78 -23.83
CA HIS A 325 16.94 55.12 -24.27
C HIS A 325 16.68 53.87 -25.14
N ALA A 326 17.46 53.69 -26.20
CA ALA A 326 17.22 52.66 -27.23
C ALA A 326 17.33 51.19 -26.75
N MET A 327 18.02 50.93 -25.64
CA MET A 327 18.10 49.59 -25.01
C MET A 327 16.92 49.29 -24.09
N LEU A 328 15.97 50.21 -23.92
CA LEU A 328 14.80 50.05 -23.07
C LEU A 328 13.56 49.82 -23.94
N THR A 329 12.75 48.82 -23.60
CA THR A 329 11.52 48.46 -24.31
C THR A 329 10.33 48.65 -23.38
N ARG A 330 9.33 49.46 -23.78
CA ARG A 330 8.12 49.70 -22.98
C ARG A 330 7.37 48.40 -22.71
N LYS A 331 7.17 48.04 -21.44
CA LYS A 331 6.27 46.95 -21.02
C LYS A 331 4.81 47.39 -21.22
N GLY A 332 4.23 47.03 -22.37
CA GLY A 332 2.86 47.45 -22.74
C GLY A 332 1.74 46.62 -22.08
N ASP A 333 2.02 45.35 -21.79
CA ASP A 333 1.09 44.32 -21.32
C ASP A 333 1.38 43.90 -19.87
N ALA A 334 1.50 44.88 -18.97
CA ALA A 334 1.51 44.62 -17.53
C ALA A 334 0.08 44.32 -17.03
N GLU A 335 -0.06 43.35 -16.13
CA GLU A 335 -1.34 42.89 -15.57
C GLU A 335 -2.16 44.04 -14.96
N ASP A 336 -1.50 44.92 -14.22
CA ASP A 336 -2.13 46.08 -13.58
C ASP A 336 -2.54 47.18 -14.59
N HIS A 337 -1.83 47.30 -15.71
CA HIS A 337 -2.24 48.18 -16.81
C HIS A 337 -3.46 47.62 -17.55
N LEU A 338 -3.48 46.33 -17.86
CA LEU A 338 -4.62 45.66 -18.49
C LEU A 338 -5.85 45.68 -17.57
N THR A 339 -5.67 45.40 -16.29
CA THR A 339 -6.72 45.50 -15.27
C THR A 339 -7.26 46.93 -15.14
N LEU A 340 -6.38 47.95 -15.15
CA LEU A 340 -6.81 49.35 -15.13
C LEU A 340 -7.64 49.71 -16.37
N LEU A 341 -7.23 49.27 -17.57
CA LEU A 341 -7.99 49.48 -18.80
C LEU A 341 -9.39 48.83 -18.71
N ASN A 342 -9.46 47.54 -18.37
CA ASN A 342 -10.72 46.80 -18.23
C ASN A 342 -11.64 47.42 -17.15
N LEU A 343 -11.09 47.87 -16.02
CA LEU A 343 -11.85 48.56 -14.98
C LEU A 343 -12.38 49.92 -15.46
N LEU A 344 -11.67 50.64 -16.33
CA LEU A 344 -12.12 51.92 -16.90
C LEU A 344 -13.14 51.78 -18.04
N GLU A 345 -13.33 50.58 -18.60
CA GLU A 345 -14.47 50.28 -19.48
C GLU A 345 -15.81 50.19 -18.72
N LEU A 346 -15.77 49.92 -17.40
CA LEU A 346 -16.95 49.92 -16.54
C LEU A 346 -17.38 51.36 -16.21
N GLU A 347 -18.54 51.78 -16.73
CA GLU A 347 -19.01 53.16 -16.62
C GLU A 347 -19.13 53.65 -15.16
N ASP A 348 -19.66 52.82 -14.26
CA ASP A 348 -19.71 53.08 -12.81
C ASP A 348 -18.32 53.40 -12.22
N VAL A 349 -17.30 52.62 -12.59
CA VAL A 349 -15.92 52.79 -12.10
C VAL A 349 -15.32 54.08 -12.64
N ARG A 350 -15.54 54.36 -13.93
CA ARG A 350 -15.05 55.58 -14.59
C ARG A 350 -15.66 56.85 -13.99
N VAL A 351 -16.94 56.83 -13.67
CA VAL A 351 -17.65 57.95 -12.99
C VAL A 351 -17.17 58.13 -11.54
N MET A 352 -16.78 57.05 -10.84
CA MET A 352 -16.21 57.16 -9.49
C MET A 352 -14.73 57.63 -9.49
N ALA A 353 -14.01 57.50 -10.61
CA ALA A 353 -12.60 57.86 -10.77
C ALA A 353 -12.32 59.36 -11.00
N HIS A 354 -12.91 60.20 -10.14
CA HIS A 354 -12.68 61.64 -10.13
C HIS A 354 -11.85 62.09 -8.94
N GLY A 355 -10.85 62.95 -9.20
CA GLY A 355 -9.92 63.47 -8.19
C GLY A 355 -8.75 62.53 -7.91
N GLN A 356 -7.60 63.11 -7.54
CA GLN A 356 -6.32 62.41 -7.43
C GLN A 356 -6.37 61.16 -6.53
N LYS A 357 -6.99 61.28 -5.35
CA LYS A 357 -7.11 60.18 -4.37
C LYS A 357 -7.85 58.95 -4.94
N ASN A 358 -8.91 59.16 -5.73
CA ASN A 358 -9.68 58.05 -6.29
C ASN A 358 -8.96 57.38 -7.45
N VAL A 359 -8.23 58.15 -8.27
CA VAL A 359 -7.39 57.62 -9.36
C VAL A 359 -6.21 56.81 -8.82
N GLU A 360 -5.58 57.30 -7.74
CA GLU A 360 -4.53 56.57 -7.02
C GLU A 360 -5.08 55.26 -6.42
N LEU A 361 -6.22 55.30 -5.73
CA LEU A 361 -6.91 54.12 -5.20
C LEU A 361 -7.30 53.11 -6.30
N LEU A 362 -7.83 53.57 -7.43
CA LEU A 362 -8.18 52.71 -8.57
C LEU A 362 -6.93 51.97 -9.08
N TYR A 363 -5.80 52.66 -9.17
CA TYR A 363 -4.54 52.05 -9.57
C TYR A 363 -3.98 51.09 -8.52
N GLU A 364 -4.13 51.38 -7.21
CA GLU A 364 -3.78 50.42 -6.17
C GLU A 364 -4.60 49.12 -6.24
N ILE A 365 -5.89 49.23 -6.57
CA ILE A 365 -6.79 48.07 -6.75
C ILE A 365 -6.47 47.32 -8.04
N ALA A 366 -6.13 48.02 -9.13
CA ALA A 366 -5.67 47.39 -10.36
C ALA A 366 -4.36 46.61 -10.20
N ARG A 367 -3.57 46.89 -9.14
CA ARG A 367 -2.35 46.18 -8.76
C ARG A 367 -2.57 44.99 -7.82
N VAL A 368 -3.82 44.62 -7.52
CA VAL A 368 -4.14 43.38 -6.80
C VAL A 368 -3.91 42.20 -7.76
N PRO A 369 -3.06 41.21 -7.42
CA PRO A 369 -2.69 40.14 -8.34
C PRO A 369 -3.78 39.05 -8.49
N ASP A 370 -4.04 38.63 -9.72
CA ASP A 370 -4.76 37.39 -10.03
C ASP A 370 -3.80 36.19 -9.98
N PHE A 371 -3.59 35.61 -8.79
CA PHE A 371 -2.74 34.43 -8.61
C PHE A 371 -3.19 33.18 -9.39
N GLN A 372 -4.34 33.19 -10.07
CA GLN A 372 -4.76 32.13 -10.99
C GLN A 372 -4.27 32.36 -12.43
N ASN A 373 -3.80 33.56 -12.78
CA ASN A 373 -3.40 33.98 -14.13
C ASN A 373 -4.49 33.69 -15.19
N THR A 374 -5.77 33.83 -14.81
CA THR A 374 -6.91 33.46 -15.67
C THR A 374 -7.67 34.67 -16.20
N TYR A 375 -7.46 35.87 -15.66
CA TYR A 375 -8.13 37.10 -16.07
C TYR A 375 -9.67 36.94 -16.12
N THR A 376 -10.24 36.18 -15.19
CA THR A 376 -11.68 35.88 -15.21
C THR A 376 -12.52 37.11 -14.90
N ASP A 377 -13.72 37.15 -15.50
CA ASP A 377 -14.78 38.13 -15.17
C ASP A 377 -15.07 38.20 -13.66
N SER A 378 -14.89 37.08 -12.95
CA SER A 378 -15.00 36.97 -11.50
C SER A 378 -13.99 37.87 -10.76
N HIS A 379 -12.73 37.90 -11.20
CA HIS A 379 -11.70 38.76 -10.61
C HIS A 379 -11.98 40.24 -10.90
N MET A 380 -12.30 40.59 -12.15
CA MET A 380 -12.68 41.97 -12.52
C MET A 380 -13.91 42.46 -11.73
N THR A 381 -14.94 41.61 -11.57
CA THR A 381 -16.14 41.91 -10.77
C THR A 381 -15.79 42.14 -9.30
N MET A 382 -14.87 41.36 -8.73
CA MET A 382 -14.39 41.54 -7.37
C MET A 382 -13.67 42.89 -7.20
N LEU A 383 -12.74 43.23 -8.09
CA LEU A 383 -11.99 44.49 -8.04
C LEU A 383 -12.89 45.71 -8.22
N ALA A 384 -13.81 45.69 -9.19
CA ALA A 384 -14.80 46.76 -9.39
C ALA A 384 -15.69 46.96 -8.14
N ARG A 385 -16.08 45.87 -7.48
CA ARG A 385 -16.84 45.91 -6.22
C ARG A 385 -16.01 46.45 -5.05
N MET A 386 -14.72 46.08 -4.94
CA MET A 386 -13.80 46.64 -3.94
C MET A 386 -13.66 48.15 -4.11
N TYR A 387 -13.44 48.60 -5.34
CA TYR A 387 -13.31 50.03 -5.65
C TYR A 387 -14.59 50.80 -5.32
N SER A 388 -15.75 50.27 -5.71
CA SER A 388 -17.06 50.84 -5.37
C SER A 388 -17.25 51.00 -3.86
N HIS A 389 -16.84 50.01 -3.05
CA HIS A 389 -16.89 50.11 -1.59
C HIS A 389 -15.89 51.14 -1.03
N LEU A 390 -14.63 51.10 -1.46
CA LEU A 390 -13.55 51.95 -0.94
C LEU A 390 -13.61 53.42 -1.40
N VAL A 391 -14.38 53.73 -2.44
CA VAL A 391 -14.72 55.11 -2.82
C VAL A 391 -15.93 55.64 -2.04
N ARG A 392 -16.89 54.76 -1.70
CA ARG A 392 -18.15 55.14 -1.02
C ARG A 392 -18.05 55.12 0.51
N GLY A 393 -17.07 54.42 1.07
CA GLY A 393 -16.76 54.34 2.49
C GLY A 393 -15.28 54.06 2.72
N GLU A 394 -14.81 54.19 3.97
CA GLU A 394 -13.37 54.11 4.27
C GLU A 394 -12.81 52.67 4.30
N SER A 395 -13.67 51.64 4.33
CA SER A 395 -13.25 50.23 4.38
C SER A 395 -14.22 49.28 3.66
N LEU A 396 -13.74 48.07 3.35
CA LEU A 396 -14.54 46.97 2.82
C LEU A 396 -15.52 46.45 3.89
N PRO A 397 -16.76 46.05 3.53
CA PRO A 397 -17.72 45.51 4.50
C PRO A 397 -17.25 44.17 5.11
N THR A 398 -17.24 44.08 6.45
CA THR A 398 -16.78 42.91 7.20
C THR A 398 -17.49 41.62 6.78
N ASP A 399 -18.82 41.63 6.65
CA ASP A 399 -19.61 40.47 6.20
C ASP A 399 -19.22 40.00 4.80
N TRP A 400 -18.83 40.94 3.92
CA TRP A 400 -18.41 40.60 2.57
C TRP A 400 -17.04 39.92 2.60
N VAL A 401 -16.05 40.49 3.31
CA VAL A 401 -14.72 39.88 3.51
C VAL A 401 -14.85 38.49 4.13
N ALA A 402 -15.66 38.35 5.19
CA ALA A 402 -15.99 37.08 5.83
C ALA A 402 -16.56 36.05 4.85
N SER A 403 -17.54 36.45 4.02
CA SER A 403 -18.16 35.57 3.02
C SER A 403 -17.18 34.99 2.00
N GLN A 404 -16.13 35.76 1.65
CA GLN A 404 -15.14 35.35 0.66
C GLN A 404 -14.08 34.45 1.28
N ILE A 405 -13.57 34.80 2.47
CA ILE A 405 -12.53 34.04 3.17
C ILE A 405 -13.08 32.70 3.69
N THR A 406 -14.22 32.69 4.39
CA THR A 406 -14.80 31.47 4.97
C THR A 406 -15.18 30.42 3.91
N ARG A 407 -15.50 30.84 2.68
CA ARG A 407 -15.76 29.91 1.57
C ARG A 407 -14.52 29.12 1.13
N LEU A 408 -13.32 29.65 1.41
CA LEU A 408 -12.04 29.05 1.04
C LEU A 408 -11.47 28.11 2.12
N ASP A 409 -11.98 28.14 3.36
CA ASP A 409 -11.56 27.20 4.42
C ASP A 409 -12.15 25.79 4.22
N ARG A 410 -11.70 25.12 3.17
CA ARG A 410 -12.16 23.79 2.76
C ARG A 410 -11.00 22.96 2.24
N ILE A 411 -10.79 21.80 2.85
CA ILE A 411 -9.69 20.86 2.53
C ILE A 411 -10.14 19.66 1.69
N ASP A 412 -11.43 19.58 1.34
CA ASP A 412 -11.98 18.58 0.42
C ASP A 412 -11.56 18.82 -1.04
N GLY A 413 -11.53 17.75 -1.85
CA GLY A 413 -11.23 17.82 -3.28
C GLY A 413 -9.86 17.25 -3.64
N ASP A 414 -9.51 17.37 -4.92
CA ASP A 414 -8.23 16.94 -5.45
C ASP A 414 -7.14 18.03 -5.36
N ILE A 415 -5.94 17.69 -5.84
CA ILE A 415 -4.77 18.57 -5.81
C ILE A 415 -5.06 19.90 -6.54
N ASP A 416 -5.71 19.85 -7.69
CA ASP A 416 -5.98 21.02 -8.52
C ASP A 416 -7.09 21.90 -7.90
N THR A 417 -8.10 21.30 -7.26
CA THR A 417 -9.10 22.01 -6.42
C THR A 417 -8.43 22.78 -5.28
N ILE A 418 -7.52 22.13 -4.55
CA ILE A 418 -6.80 22.75 -3.42
C ILE A 418 -5.88 23.88 -3.94
N MET A 419 -5.15 23.67 -5.04
CA MET A 419 -4.34 24.72 -5.67
C MET A 419 -5.17 25.94 -6.10
N THR A 420 -6.37 25.71 -6.65
CA THR A 420 -7.30 26.79 -7.04
C THR A 420 -7.76 27.63 -5.83
N ARG A 421 -8.11 26.97 -4.72
CA ARG A 421 -8.44 27.65 -3.45
C ARG A 421 -7.24 28.37 -2.85
N LEU A 422 -6.05 27.78 -2.94
CA LEU A 422 -4.79 28.35 -2.46
C LEU A 422 -4.38 29.61 -3.26
N ALA A 423 -4.67 29.67 -4.56
CA ALA A 423 -4.51 30.90 -5.33
C ALA A 423 -5.50 32.00 -4.89
N HIS A 424 -6.78 31.66 -4.70
CA HIS A 424 -7.77 32.62 -4.21
C HIS A 424 -7.45 33.15 -2.80
N ILE A 425 -7.05 32.31 -1.85
CA ILE A 425 -6.75 32.78 -0.49
C ILE A 425 -5.54 33.72 -0.49
N ARG A 426 -4.53 33.49 -1.34
CA ARG A 426 -3.38 34.40 -1.49
C ARG A 426 -3.79 35.80 -1.97
N THR A 427 -4.77 35.92 -2.85
CA THR A 427 -5.34 37.24 -3.22
C THR A 427 -5.98 37.89 -1.99
N TRP A 428 -6.67 37.13 -1.14
CA TRP A 428 -7.19 37.64 0.14
C TRP A 428 -6.11 37.95 1.18
N THR A 429 -5.02 37.20 1.27
CA THR A 429 -3.83 37.53 2.09
C THR A 429 -3.24 38.88 1.66
N TYR A 430 -3.11 39.12 0.35
CA TYR A 430 -2.66 40.41 -0.18
C TYR A 430 -3.62 41.56 0.20
N ILE A 431 -4.92 41.35 0.03
CA ILE A 431 -5.96 42.35 0.35
C ILE A 431 -5.99 42.65 1.85
N THR A 432 -5.91 41.64 2.74
CA THR A 432 -5.99 41.88 4.19
C THR A 432 -4.75 42.57 4.75
N HIS A 433 -3.59 42.43 4.10
CA HIS A 433 -2.38 43.21 4.43
C HIS A 433 -2.51 44.71 4.13
N ARG A 434 -3.49 45.14 3.32
CA ARG A 434 -3.85 46.56 3.15
C ARG A 434 -4.74 47.00 4.31
N SER A 435 -4.14 47.32 5.46
CA SER A 435 -4.86 47.73 6.68
C SER A 435 -5.87 48.87 6.45
N ALA A 436 -5.53 49.84 5.60
CA ALA A 436 -6.43 50.92 5.21
C ALA A 436 -7.73 50.46 4.52
N TRP A 437 -7.74 49.28 3.87
CA TRP A 437 -8.92 48.75 3.17
C TRP A 437 -9.82 47.90 4.06
N ILE A 438 -9.29 47.32 5.14
CA ILE A 438 -10.04 46.47 6.07
C ILE A 438 -10.68 47.29 7.20
N GLY A 439 -10.18 48.49 7.47
CA GLY A 439 -10.68 49.40 8.49
C GLY A 439 -10.06 49.16 9.87
N SER A 440 -10.15 50.18 10.73
CA SER A 440 -9.58 50.16 12.09
C SER A 440 -10.32 49.24 13.07
N SER A 441 -11.50 48.73 12.66
CA SER A 441 -12.37 47.88 13.46
C SER A 441 -11.78 46.48 13.62
N VAL A 442 -10.88 46.35 14.60
CA VAL A 442 -10.66 45.09 15.31
C VAL A 442 -11.91 44.81 16.16
N GLU A 443 -13.04 44.57 15.51
CA GLU A 443 -14.08 43.73 16.10
C GLU A 443 -13.62 42.29 15.91
N PRO A 444 -13.41 41.54 17.01
CA PRO A 444 -13.05 40.15 16.87
C PRO A 444 -14.14 39.39 16.10
N LEU A 445 -13.72 38.47 15.24
CA LEU A 445 -14.54 37.28 14.97
C LEU A 445 -15.05 36.74 16.32
N VAL A 446 -16.31 36.28 16.34
CA VAL A 446 -17.23 36.02 17.49
C VAL A 446 -16.62 35.40 18.78
N ASP A 447 -15.39 34.89 18.72
CA ASP A 447 -14.62 34.24 19.79
C ASP A 447 -13.28 34.97 20.15
N GLY A 448 -13.18 36.29 19.89
CA GLY A 448 -12.22 37.17 20.56
C GLY A 448 -10.74 37.15 20.11
N SER A 449 -10.35 36.39 19.09
CA SER A 449 -8.96 35.88 19.02
C SER A 449 -8.13 36.07 17.73
N LYS A 450 -8.65 36.59 16.60
CA LYS A 450 -7.86 36.75 15.35
C LYS A 450 -8.21 37.95 14.48
N SER A 451 -7.19 38.53 13.85
CA SER A 451 -7.26 39.49 12.74
C SER A 451 -7.56 38.81 11.40
N TRP A 452 -8.16 39.54 10.44
CA TRP A 452 -8.35 39.06 9.06
C TRP A 452 -7.05 38.63 8.36
N GLN A 453 -5.92 39.26 8.71
CA GLN A 453 -4.60 38.85 8.21
C GLN A 453 -4.17 37.48 8.74
N GLU A 454 -4.45 37.22 10.01
CA GLU A 454 -4.12 35.96 10.68
C GLU A 454 -5.02 34.84 10.20
N GLU A 455 -6.31 35.10 9.96
CA GLU A 455 -7.25 34.10 9.47
C GLU A 455 -6.99 33.74 7.99
N ALA A 456 -6.75 34.73 7.12
CA ALA A 456 -6.37 34.45 5.73
C ALA A 456 -5.08 33.62 5.65
N LYS A 457 -4.06 33.99 6.43
CA LYS A 457 -2.79 33.25 6.52
C LYS A 457 -2.97 31.84 7.11
N HIS A 458 -3.82 31.69 8.13
CA HIS A 458 -4.12 30.39 8.74
C HIS A 458 -4.76 29.42 7.72
N ILE A 459 -5.69 29.92 6.89
CA ILE A 459 -6.30 29.14 5.79
C ILE A 459 -5.26 28.83 4.69
N GLU A 460 -4.39 29.79 4.35
CA GLU A 460 -3.28 29.58 3.40
C GLU A 460 -2.30 28.49 3.87
N ASP A 461 -1.89 28.52 5.15
CA ASP A 461 -1.04 27.50 5.78
C ASP A 461 -1.74 26.12 5.78
N LYS A 462 -3.01 26.06 6.20
CA LYS A 462 -3.83 24.83 6.25
C LYS A 462 -4.02 24.19 4.87
N LEU A 463 -4.30 24.99 3.84
CA LEU A 463 -4.39 24.52 2.46
C LEU A 463 -3.02 24.07 1.92
N SER A 464 -1.93 24.76 2.27
CA SER A 464 -0.57 24.39 1.88
C SER A 464 -0.10 23.06 2.48
N ASP A 465 -0.44 22.80 3.73
CA ASP A 465 -0.10 21.54 4.42
C ASP A 465 -0.96 20.38 3.92
N CYS A 466 -2.23 20.63 3.61
CA CYS A 466 -3.11 19.66 2.94
C CYS A 466 -2.56 19.31 1.54
N LEU A 467 -2.15 20.31 0.76
CA LEU A 467 -1.55 20.13 -0.57
C LEU A 467 -0.25 19.31 -0.49
N HIS A 468 0.64 19.63 0.45
CA HIS A 468 1.87 18.85 0.70
C HIS A 468 1.54 17.39 1.05
N THR A 469 0.55 17.18 1.92
CA THR A 469 0.12 15.84 2.34
C THR A 469 -0.40 15.03 1.15
N ASN A 470 -1.26 15.62 0.32
CA ASN A 470 -1.83 14.96 -0.86
C ASN A 470 -0.77 14.65 -1.93
N LEU A 471 0.18 15.57 -2.17
CA LEU A 471 1.34 15.31 -3.04
C LEU A 471 2.18 14.14 -2.51
N THR A 472 2.49 14.14 -1.21
CA THR A 472 3.30 13.09 -0.57
C THR A 472 2.62 11.73 -0.65
N GLN A 473 1.33 11.63 -0.28
CA GLN A 473 0.56 10.38 -0.35
C GLN A 473 0.45 9.85 -1.79
N ARG A 474 0.33 10.73 -2.78
CA ARG A 474 0.19 10.35 -4.19
C ARG A 474 1.51 9.96 -4.85
N PHE A 475 2.62 10.61 -4.49
CA PHE A 475 3.89 10.52 -5.23
C PHE A 475 5.07 9.92 -4.43
N VAL A 476 4.85 9.48 -3.18
CA VAL A 476 5.87 8.82 -2.35
C VAL A 476 5.34 7.56 -1.67
N ASP A 477 5.93 6.41 -2.00
CA ASP A 477 5.87 5.19 -1.20
C ASP A 477 7.06 5.16 -0.22
N ARG A 478 6.79 5.62 1.00
CA ARG A 478 7.80 5.70 2.07
C ARG A 478 8.46 4.36 2.40
N ARG A 479 7.76 3.22 2.22
CA ARG A 479 8.34 1.90 2.51
C ARG A 479 9.33 1.51 1.43
N ALA A 480 8.94 1.63 0.16
CA ALA A 480 9.82 1.35 -0.97
C ALA A 480 11.07 2.24 -0.97
N ALA A 481 10.94 3.52 -0.63
CA ALA A 481 12.07 4.46 -0.56
C ALA A 481 13.09 4.08 0.52
N ILE A 482 12.63 3.75 1.74
CA ILE A 482 13.51 3.37 2.87
C ILE A 482 14.21 2.03 2.62
N LEU A 483 13.49 1.04 2.07
CA LEU A 483 14.05 -0.28 1.75
C LEU A 483 15.11 -0.17 0.63
N SER A 484 14.84 0.59 -0.43
CA SER A 484 15.78 0.78 -1.55
C SER A 484 17.11 1.42 -1.12
N ARG A 485 17.07 2.28 -0.10
CA ARG A 485 18.27 2.88 0.53
C ARG A 485 19.12 1.83 1.25
N ARG A 486 18.54 1.08 2.19
CA ARG A 486 19.30 0.15 3.06
C ARG A 486 19.89 -1.06 2.32
N LEU A 487 19.24 -1.52 1.25
CA LEU A 487 19.70 -2.64 0.41
C LEU A 487 21.05 -2.43 -0.29
N LYS A 488 21.53 -1.19 -0.40
CA LYS A 488 22.76 -0.86 -1.15
C LYS A 488 23.89 -0.29 -0.30
N ASP A 489 23.62 0.05 0.95
CA ASP A 489 24.62 0.55 1.89
C ASP A 489 25.27 -0.57 2.73
N ASN A 490 24.65 -1.77 2.82
CA ASN A 490 25.13 -2.90 3.64
C ASN A 490 25.28 -4.21 2.84
N ASP A 491 26.49 -4.77 2.83
CA ASP A 491 26.82 -6.06 2.19
C ASP A 491 26.53 -7.28 3.13
N GLN A 492 26.28 -7.01 4.41
CA GLN A 492 25.87 -7.97 5.43
C GLN A 492 24.47 -7.59 5.96
N LEU A 493 23.43 -8.13 5.31
CA LEU A 493 22.04 -7.95 5.74
C LEU A 493 21.71 -8.94 6.86
N VAL A 494 21.28 -8.43 8.01
CA VAL A 494 20.85 -9.22 9.17
C VAL A 494 19.44 -9.75 8.92
N CYS A 495 19.35 -11.03 8.60
CA CYS A 495 18.09 -11.78 8.55
C CYS A 495 17.78 -12.36 9.94
N ALA A 496 16.60 -12.05 10.47
CA ALA A 496 16.10 -12.57 11.74
C ALA A 496 14.73 -13.23 11.52
N ILE A 497 14.43 -14.29 12.26
CA ILE A 497 13.17 -15.03 12.10
C ILE A 497 12.51 -15.09 13.48
N ARG A 498 11.27 -14.59 13.57
CA ARG A 498 10.48 -14.65 14.79
C ARG A 498 9.97 -16.07 15.04
N THR A 499 9.56 -16.33 16.28
CA THR A 499 9.07 -17.64 16.73
C THR A 499 7.80 -18.10 16.00
N ASP A 500 7.04 -17.16 15.44
CA ASP A 500 5.84 -17.37 14.63
C ASP A 500 6.14 -17.73 13.16
N GLY A 501 7.40 -17.72 12.73
CA GLY A 501 7.80 -17.95 11.32
C GLY A 501 7.93 -16.68 10.48
N THR A 502 7.63 -15.49 11.03
CA THR A 502 7.79 -14.21 10.35
C THR A 502 9.26 -13.90 10.10
N VAL A 503 9.63 -13.67 8.84
CA VAL A 503 11.00 -13.37 8.38
C VAL A 503 11.19 -11.85 8.34
N LEU A 504 12.22 -11.39 9.05
CA LEU A 504 12.65 -10.00 9.12
C LEU A 504 14.00 -9.82 8.43
N VAL A 505 14.17 -8.74 7.68
CA VAL A 505 15.49 -8.29 7.18
C VAL A 505 15.70 -6.86 7.66
N GLU A 506 16.79 -6.60 8.38
CA GLU A 506 17.08 -5.28 8.99
C GLU A 506 15.92 -4.74 9.87
N GLY A 507 15.16 -5.65 10.49
CA GLY A 507 14.01 -5.36 11.36
C GLY A 507 12.65 -5.24 10.66
N GLU A 508 12.61 -5.19 9.31
CA GLU A 508 11.38 -5.08 8.52
C GLU A 508 10.86 -6.45 8.07
N GLU A 509 9.54 -6.63 8.08
CA GLU A 509 8.89 -7.88 7.68
C GLU A 509 8.87 -8.08 6.16
N VAL A 510 9.43 -9.21 5.70
CA VAL A 510 9.59 -9.50 4.25
C VAL A 510 8.80 -10.72 3.76
N GLY A 511 8.30 -11.54 4.68
CA GLY A 511 7.60 -12.79 4.35
C GLY A 511 7.51 -13.74 5.54
N HIS A 512 7.05 -14.95 5.27
CA HIS A 512 6.80 -15.98 6.27
C HIS A 512 7.42 -17.32 5.86
N LEU A 513 7.99 -18.05 6.82
CA LEU A 513 8.68 -19.33 6.60
C LEU A 513 7.94 -20.50 7.29
N ASP A 514 6.98 -21.09 6.57
CA ASP A 514 6.27 -22.31 6.99
C ASP A 514 7.13 -23.55 6.70
N GLY A 515 7.68 -24.16 7.76
CA GLY A 515 8.54 -25.35 7.68
C GLY A 515 9.82 -25.07 6.91
N PHE A 516 9.79 -25.40 5.61
CA PHE A 516 10.86 -25.14 4.65
C PHE A 516 10.42 -24.24 3.48
N THR A 517 9.17 -23.79 3.43
CA THR A 517 8.59 -22.98 2.34
C THR A 517 8.57 -21.52 2.73
N PHE A 518 9.29 -20.66 1.99
CA PHE A 518 9.24 -19.21 2.16
C PHE A 518 8.20 -18.58 1.24
N THR A 519 7.25 -17.86 1.83
CA THR A 519 6.22 -17.08 1.13
C THR A 519 6.50 -15.59 1.35
N PRO A 520 6.87 -14.81 0.32
CA PRO A 520 7.09 -13.37 0.46
C PRO A 520 5.77 -12.63 0.70
N SER A 521 5.81 -11.54 1.47
CA SER A 521 4.64 -10.67 1.73
C SER A 521 4.40 -9.61 0.64
N PHE A 522 5.27 -9.55 -0.38
CA PHE A 522 5.24 -8.57 -1.46
C PHE A 522 4.88 -9.19 -2.83
N SER A 523 4.48 -8.36 -3.80
CA SER A 523 3.93 -8.81 -5.09
C SER A 523 4.80 -8.37 -6.28
N ASP A 524 5.74 -9.23 -6.69
CA ASP A 524 6.56 -9.19 -7.91
C ASP A 524 6.89 -7.80 -8.52
N GLY A 525 7.32 -6.85 -7.68
CA GLY A 525 7.92 -5.58 -8.13
C GLY A 525 9.41 -5.71 -8.43
N ASP A 526 9.93 -4.96 -9.41
CA ASP A 526 11.39 -4.92 -9.70
C ASP A 526 12.22 -4.35 -8.54
N ILE A 527 11.62 -3.57 -7.64
CA ILE A 527 12.23 -3.06 -6.39
C ILE A 527 12.38 -4.18 -5.35
N GLU A 528 11.55 -5.23 -5.42
CA GLU A 528 11.37 -6.24 -4.36
C GLU A 528 12.22 -7.50 -4.62
N LYS A 529 12.57 -7.79 -5.88
CA LYS A 529 13.46 -8.90 -6.25
C LYS A 529 14.79 -8.92 -5.46
N PRO A 530 15.49 -7.79 -5.22
CA PRO A 530 16.69 -7.77 -4.36
C PRO A 530 16.38 -8.11 -2.89
N ILE A 531 15.25 -7.67 -2.36
CA ILE A 531 14.80 -7.97 -0.98
C ILE A 531 14.58 -9.47 -0.83
N ILE A 532 13.84 -10.07 -1.77
CA ILE A 532 13.53 -11.49 -1.79
C ILE A 532 14.83 -12.31 -1.96
N ALA A 533 15.77 -11.87 -2.80
CA ALA A 533 17.07 -12.51 -2.95
C ALA A 533 17.93 -12.46 -1.67
N ALA A 534 17.96 -11.31 -0.98
CA ALA A 534 18.65 -11.14 0.29
C ALA A 534 18.03 -12.01 1.40
N ALA A 535 16.71 -12.02 1.52
CA ALA A 535 15.98 -12.88 2.45
C ALA A 535 16.32 -14.35 2.22
N ARG A 536 16.25 -14.83 0.97
CA ARG A 536 16.61 -16.22 0.59
C ARG A 536 18.05 -16.58 0.99
N LYS A 537 19.02 -15.69 0.78
CA LYS A 537 20.42 -15.88 1.20
C LYS A 537 20.57 -15.97 2.73
N GLY A 538 19.84 -15.14 3.48
CA GLY A 538 19.85 -15.18 4.95
C GLY A 538 19.14 -16.41 5.53
N LEU A 539 18.14 -16.96 4.84
CA LEU A 539 17.38 -18.14 5.27
C LEU A 539 18.18 -19.46 5.19
N THR A 540 19.26 -19.52 4.40
CA THR A 540 20.03 -20.76 4.14
C THR A 540 20.56 -21.43 5.42
N ASP A 541 21.06 -20.66 6.38
CA ASP A 541 21.60 -21.23 7.63
C ASP A 541 20.50 -21.69 8.60
N GLU A 542 19.33 -21.03 8.62
CA GLU A 542 18.16 -21.52 9.38
C GLU A 542 17.61 -22.81 8.76
N ILE A 543 17.52 -22.91 7.43
CA ILE A 543 17.09 -24.14 6.76
C ILE A 543 18.02 -25.30 7.15
N ARG A 544 19.35 -25.08 7.15
CA ARG A 544 20.33 -26.09 7.61
C ARG A 544 20.07 -26.52 9.06
N ARG A 545 19.79 -25.57 9.96
CA ARG A 545 19.43 -25.84 11.37
C ARG A 545 18.13 -26.64 11.49
N ARG A 546 17.07 -26.29 10.74
CA ARG A 546 15.79 -26.99 10.72
C ARG A 546 15.91 -28.42 10.18
N VAL A 547 16.70 -28.64 9.14
CA VAL A 547 16.98 -29.99 8.59
C VAL A 547 17.65 -30.87 9.65
N GLN A 548 18.68 -30.38 10.33
CA GLN A 548 19.33 -31.12 11.44
C GLN A 548 18.35 -31.45 12.57
N ALA A 549 17.48 -30.51 12.95
CA ALA A 549 16.47 -30.72 13.98
C ALA A 549 15.43 -31.77 13.58
N VAL A 550 15.00 -31.82 12.32
CA VAL A 550 14.11 -32.88 11.80
C VAL A 550 14.79 -34.25 11.84
N VAL A 551 16.03 -34.36 11.37
CA VAL A 551 16.79 -35.62 11.37
C VAL A 551 17.01 -36.17 12.79
N ALA A 552 17.27 -35.29 13.75
CA ALA A 552 17.47 -35.64 15.16
C ALA A 552 16.17 -35.86 15.96
N SER A 553 15.00 -35.51 15.41
CA SER A 553 13.72 -35.67 16.11
C SER A 553 13.30 -37.14 16.24
N ALA A 554 12.81 -37.54 17.42
CA ALA A 554 12.19 -38.84 17.65
C ALA A 554 10.78 -38.93 17.01
N ASP A 555 10.26 -40.14 16.77
CA ASP A 555 8.97 -40.35 16.09
C ASP A 555 7.76 -39.62 16.73
N PRO A 556 7.64 -39.47 18.06
CA PRO A 556 6.54 -38.72 18.66
C PRO A 556 6.48 -37.21 18.29
N ALA A 557 7.55 -36.65 17.73
CA ALA A 557 7.59 -35.27 17.26
C ALA A 557 6.92 -35.06 15.88
N PHE A 558 6.46 -36.14 15.24
CA PHE A 558 5.77 -36.11 13.96
C PHE A 558 4.29 -36.48 14.15
N HIS A 559 3.42 -35.60 13.69
CA HIS A 559 1.97 -35.79 13.71
C HIS A 559 1.44 -36.06 12.30
N LEU A 560 0.34 -36.82 12.22
CA LEU A 560 -0.36 -37.14 10.98
C LEU A 560 -1.78 -36.61 11.06
N ASN A 561 -2.26 -36.01 9.97
CA ASN A 561 -3.69 -35.69 9.84
C ASN A 561 -4.43 -36.75 8.99
N SER A 562 -5.76 -36.63 8.92
CA SER A 562 -6.63 -37.56 8.17
C SER A 562 -6.38 -37.61 6.66
N LYS A 563 -5.57 -36.68 6.11
CA LYS A 563 -5.16 -36.65 4.71
C LYS A 563 -3.73 -37.18 4.49
N GLY A 564 -3.10 -37.76 5.52
CA GLY A 564 -1.75 -38.31 5.45
C GLY A 564 -0.64 -37.27 5.41
N GLN A 565 -0.90 -36.01 5.71
CA GLN A 565 0.15 -34.99 5.77
C GLN A 565 0.99 -35.19 7.04
N ILE A 566 2.32 -35.18 6.88
CA ILE A 566 3.29 -35.29 7.97
C ILE A 566 3.61 -33.88 8.47
N ILE A 567 3.21 -33.61 9.71
CA ILE A 567 3.38 -32.34 10.40
C ILE A 567 4.53 -32.49 11.41
N TRP A 568 5.47 -31.55 11.41
CA TRP A 568 6.51 -31.46 12.43
C TRP A 568 6.45 -30.07 13.05
N ARG A 569 6.32 -30.03 14.39
CA ARG A 569 5.85 -28.84 15.12
C ARG A 569 4.46 -28.43 14.59
N GLU A 570 4.38 -27.36 13.81
CA GLU A 570 3.12 -26.82 13.26
C GLU A 570 3.09 -26.84 11.72
N SER A 571 4.20 -27.24 11.07
CA SER A 571 4.38 -27.15 9.62
C SER A 571 4.28 -28.50 8.92
N VAL A 572 3.61 -28.53 7.75
CA VAL A 572 3.58 -29.71 6.88
C VAL A 572 4.91 -29.85 6.14
N ILE A 573 5.65 -30.92 6.42
CA ILE A 573 6.98 -31.20 5.85
C ILE A 573 6.99 -32.37 4.85
N GLY A 574 5.90 -33.13 4.75
CA GLY A 574 5.76 -34.22 3.80
C GLY A 574 4.36 -34.81 3.76
N THR A 575 4.18 -35.85 2.96
CA THR A 575 2.92 -36.57 2.78
C THR A 575 3.16 -38.07 2.71
N LEU A 576 2.25 -38.84 3.31
CA LEU A 576 2.11 -40.26 3.06
C LEU A 576 1.30 -40.48 1.77
N GLY A 577 1.66 -41.53 1.05
CA GLY A 577 0.97 -42.05 -0.12
C GLY A 577 0.94 -43.57 -0.12
N LYS A 578 0.33 -44.15 -1.15
CA LYS A 578 0.28 -45.60 -1.35
C LYS A 578 1.68 -46.19 -1.46
N GLY A 579 2.00 -47.18 -0.62
CA GLY A 579 3.17 -48.04 -0.77
C GLY A 579 2.80 -49.46 -1.20
N ASN A 580 3.72 -50.40 -0.94
CA ASN A 580 3.66 -51.76 -1.51
C ASN A 580 2.59 -52.65 -0.86
N SER A 581 2.32 -52.44 0.43
CA SER A 581 1.28 -53.12 1.21
C SER A 581 0.50 -52.09 2.04
N ILE A 582 -0.66 -52.50 2.58
CA ILE A 582 -1.53 -51.61 3.36
C ILE A 582 -0.86 -51.09 4.65
N ASP A 583 0.11 -51.83 5.18
CA ASP A 583 0.86 -51.52 6.39
C ASP A 583 2.19 -50.78 6.11
N GLN A 584 2.58 -50.60 4.84
CA GLN A 584 3.82 -49.93 4.42
C GLN A 584 3.49 -48.69 3.58
N PRO A 585 3.03 -47.58 4.19
CA PRO A 585 2.80 -46.33 3.47
C PRO A 585 4.12 -45.74 2.98
N LYS A 586 4.12 -45.18 1.76
CA LYS A 586 5.29 -44.45 1.23
C LYS A 586 5.26 -43.02 1.74
N ALA A 587 6.38 -42.50 2.24
CA ALA A 587 6.54 -41.08 2.55
C ALA A 587 7.25 -40.34 1.41
N ASP A 588 6.76 -39.16 1.07
CA ASP A 588 7.41 -38.19 0.20
C ASP A 588 7.57 -36.85 0.92
N ALA A 589 8.76 -36.26 0.87
CA ALA A 589 9.01 -34.93 1.43
C ALA A 589 8.32 -33.83 0.60
N LYS A 590 7.80 -32.78 1.26
CA LYS A 590 7.14 -31.66 0.59
C LYS A 590 8.19 -30.90 -0.25
N PRO A 591 7.99 -30.73 -1.57
CA PRO A 591 8.91 -29.96 -2.39
C PRO A 591 9.03 -28.52 -1.88
N SER A 592 10.25 -28.01 -1.77
CA SER A 592 10.52 -26.61 -1.47
C SER A 592 11.63 -26.06 -2.36
N GLN A 593 11.51 -24.79 -2.75
CA GLN A 593 12.56 -24.03 -3.43
C GLN A 593 13.82 -23.82 -2.56
N MET A 594 13.77 -24.16 -1.26
CA MET A 594 14.87 -23.97 -0.30
C MET A 594 15.53 -25.30 0.15
N LEU A 595 15.01 -26.46 -0.28
CA LEU A 595 15.58 -27.79 0.06
C LEU A 595 16.35 -28.35 -1.13
N GLU A 596 17.67 -28.16 -1.14
CA GLU A 596 18.53 -28.58 -2.24
C GLU A 596 19.30 -29.88 -1.92
N GLY A 597 19.44 -30.75 -2.94
CA GLY A 597 20.31 -31.92 -2.94
C GLY A 597 20.23 -32.80 -1.68
N ASP A 598 21.35 -32.91 -0.96
CA ASP A 598 21.49 -33.76 0.22
C ASP A 598 20.52 -33.40 1.36
N GLN A 599 20.09 -32.15 1.49
CA GLN A 599 19.14 -31.74 2.52
C GLN A 599 17.77 -32.40 2.32
N LEU A 600 17.29 -32.40 1.07
CA LEU A 600 16.03 -33.05 0.72
C LEU A 600 16.11 -34.56 0.97
N LYS A 601 17.25 -35.18 0.63
CA LYS A 601 17.50 -36.60 0.89
C LYS A 601 17.46 -36.93 2.38
N LEU A 602 18.16 -36.16 3.22
CA LEU A 602 18.18 -36.37 4.68
C LEU A 602 16.78 -36.28 5.32
N VAL A 603 15.96 -35.31 4.88
CA VAL A 603 14.55 -35.20 5.32
C VAL A 603 13.75 -36.40 4.82
N SER A 604 13.86 -36.75 3.54
CA SER A 604 13.15 -37.89 2.95
C SER A 604 13.49 -39.20 3.67
N ASP A 605 14.77 -39.49 3.92
CA ASP A 605 15.24 -40.70 4.62
C ASP A 605 14.76 -40.75 6.09
N ARG A 606 14.52 -39.59 6.73
CA ARG A 606 13.90 -39.52 8.07
C ARG A 606 12.40 -39.80 8.02
N LEU A 607 11.69 -39.24 7.04
CA LEU A 607 10.26 -39.42 6.84
C LEU A 607 9.91 -40.86 6.40
N THR A 608 10.72 -41.48 5.53
CA THR A 608 10.55 -42.89 5.14
C THR A 608 10.69 -43.83 6.33
N ARG A 609 11.66 -43.60 7.23
CA ARG A 609 11.78 -44.37 8.48
C ARG A 609 10.56 -44.21 9.38
N PHE A 610 10.13 -42.96 9.64
CA PHE A 610 8.91 -42.69 10.42
C PHE A 610 7.68 -43.43 9.84
N ALA A 611 7.48 -43.38 8.53
CA ALA A 611 6.36 -44.05 7.86
C ALA A 611 6.42 -45.58 7.94
N ALA A 612 7.62 -46.17 7.97
CA ALA A 612 7.80 -47.61 8.09
C ALA A 612 7.66 -48.13 9.54
N ASP A 613 7.98 -47.31 10.55
CA ASP A 613 7.98 -47.73 11.95
C ASP A 613 6.70 -47.34 12.71
N MET A 614 6.03 -46.25 12.29
CA MET A 614 4.78 -45.77 12.89
C MET A 614 3.65 -46.84 12.91
N PRO A 615 3.38 -47.61 11.83
CA PRO A 615 2.34 -48.65 11.86
C PRO A 615 2.67 -49.76 12.86
N LYS A 616 3.94 -50.19 12.91
CA LYS A 616 4.43 -51.23 13.83
C LYS A 616 4.23 -50.82 15.29
N HIS A 617 4.52 -49.57 15.63
CA HIS A 617 4.33 -49.05 16.98
C HIS A 617 2.86 -48.82 17.34
N ARG A 618 2.02 -48.29 16.44
CA ARG A 618 0.60 -48.01 16.74
C ARG A 618 -0.29 -49.25 16.69
N LEU A 619 0.06 -50.23 15.87
CA LEU A 619 -0.68 -51.48 15.62
C LEU A 619 0.09 -52.71 16.11
N GLU A 620 0.91 -52.59 17.15
CA GLU A 620 1.75 -53.66 17.72
C GLU A 620 1.02 -55.01 17.85
N LYS A 621 -0.24 -55.00 18.34
CA LYS A 621 -1.06 -56.21 18.48
C LYS A 621 -1.47 -56.84 17.16
N LEU A 622 -1.67 -56.04 16.10
CA LEU A 622 -1.95 -56.54 14.75
C LEU A 622 -0.72 -57.24 14.17
N TYR A 623 0.46 -56.63 14.33
CA TYR A 623 1.73 -57.25 13.91
C TYR A 623 2.05 -58.54 14.67
N GLY A 624 1.57 -58.69 15.91
CA GLY A 624 1.62 -59.96 16.65
C GLY A 624 0.92 -61.14 15.96
N LEU A 625 0.03 -60.91 14.98
CA LEU A 625 -0.58 -61.97 14.16
C LEU A 625 0.37 -62.54 13.09
N LEU A 626 1.51 -61.89 12.86
CA LEU A 626 2.55 -62.34 11.91
C LEU A 626 3.66 -63.16 12.59
N ASP A 627 3.58 -63.37 13.90
CA ASP A 627 4.51 -64.19 14.68
C ASP A 627 4.57 -65.64 14.15
N GLU A 628 5.78 -66.16 13.99
CA GLU A 628 6.04 -67.53 13.54
C GLU A 628 5.55 -68.60 14.55
N SER A 629 5.31 -68.21 15.81
CA SER A 629 4.68 -69.07 16.81
C SER A 629 3.25 -69.50 16.44
N LEU A 630 2.56 -68.75 15.57
CA LEU A 630 1.26 -69.12 15.03
C LEU A 630 1.45 -70.07 13.84
N THR A 631 0.81 -71.24 13.88
CA THR A 631 0.98 -72.29 12.85
C THR A 631 -0.35 -72.74 12.25
N GLY A 632 -0.29 -73.43 11.10
CA GLY A 632 -1.46 -74.02 10.43
C GLY A 632 -2.60 -73.03 10.15
N VAL A 633 -3.82 -73.43 10.50
CA VAL A 633 -5.05 -72.66 10.26
C VAL A 633 -5.06 -71.33 11.02
N VAL A 634 -4.44 -71.28 12.21
CA VAL A 634 -4.33 -70.06 13.03
C VAL A 634 -3.52 -68.99 12.31
N ARG A 635 -2.38 -69.37 11.70
CA ARG A 635 -1.56 -68.45 10.89
C ARG A 635 -2.30 -67.93 9.67
N GLY A 636 -3.09 -68.78 9.00
CA GLY A 636 -3.92 -68.39 7.85
C GLY A 636 -4.99 -67.36 8.21
N ILE A 637 -5.68 -67.54 9.33
CA ILE A 637 -6.64 -66.56 9.87
C ILE A 637 -5.92 -65.28 10.31
N GLY A 638 -4.75 -65.39 10.96
CA GLY A 638 -3.94 -64.25 11.38
C GLY A 638 -3.52 -63.36 10.22
N PHE A 639 -3.06 -63.95 9.11
CA PHE A 639 -2.68 -63.22 7.91
C PHE A 639 -3.85 -62.49 7.25
N GLN A 640 -5.00 -63.16 7.06
CA GLN A 640 -6.20 -62.50 6.50
C GLN A 640 -6.76 -61.40 7.42
N LEU A 641 -6.63 -61.56 8.74
CA LEU A 641 -7.03 -60.54 9.71
C LEU A 641 -6.04 -59.35 9.73
N PHE A 642 -4.75 -59.59 9.46
CA PHE A 642 -3.75 -58.55 9.23
C PHE A 642 -4.06 -57.72 7.97
N GLU A 643 -4.30 -58.37 6.83
CA GLU A 643 -4.69 -57.71 5.58
C GLU A 643 -5.99 -56.90 5.72
N ALA A 644 -6.95 -57.40 6.53
CA ALA A 644 -8.21 -56.73 6.82
C ALA A 644 -8.14 -55.70 7.96
N LEU A 645 -6.93 -55.28 8.38
CA LEU A 645 -6.67 -54.29 9.44
C LEU A 645 -7.39 -54.59 10.77
N GLY A 646 -7.58 -55.86 11.10
CA GLY A 646 -8.08 -56.30 12.40
C GLY A 646 -9.57 -56.63 12.49
N VAL A 647 -10.33 -56.54 11.38
CA VAL A 647 -11.74 -56.98 11.31
C VAL A 647 -12.00 -57.78 10.04
N LEU A 648 -12.33 -59.06 10.18
CA LEU A 648 -12.53 -59.97 9.05
C LEU A 648 -13.93 -60.61 9.11
N PRO A 649 -14.78 -60.46 8.07
CA PRO A 649 -16.06 -61.15 7.99
C PRO A 649 -15.89 -62.67 8.07
N ARG A 650 -16.54 -63.32 9.05
CA ARG A 650 -16.45 -64.76 9.30
C ARG A 650 -16.80 -65.61 8.07
N ARG A 651 -17.67 -65.10 7.21
CA ARG A 651 -18.03 -65.73 5.92
C ARG A 651 -16.82 -65.97 4.99
N HIS A 652 -15.77 -65.15 5.07
CA HIS A 652 -14.55 -65.30 4.26
C HIS A 652 -13.64 -66.42 4.78
N VAL A 653 -13.72 -66.72 6.08
CA VAL A 653 -12.95 -67.77 6.76
C VAL A 653 -13.81 -68.94 7.27
N ALA A 654 -15.02 -69.13 6.73
CA ALA A 654 -15.99 -70.08 7.27
C ALA A 654 -15.43 -71.52 7.36
N ASP A 655 -14.74 -71.97 6.31
CA ASP A 655 -14.12 -73.30 6.24
C ASP A 655 -12.88 -73.44 7.15
N MET A 656 -12.18 -72.34 7.43
CA MET A 656 -11.06 -72.32 8.38
C MET A 656 -11.58 -72.36 9.81
N VAL A 657 -12.61 -71.56 10.12
CA VAL A 657 -13.24 -71.49 11.46
C VAL A 657 -13.92 -72.81 11.84
N GLN A 658 -14.46 -73.55 10.86
CA GLN A 658 -14.99 -74.92 11.09
C GLN A 658 -13.90 -75.93 11.47
N LYS A 659 -12.64 -75.71 11.05
CA LYS A 659 -11.50 -76.60 11.31
C LYS A 659 -10.73 -76.25 12.60
N LEU A 660 -11.18 -75.23 13.35
CA LEU A 660 -10.54 -74.84 14.61
C LEU A 660 -10.92 -75.81 15.73
N ASP A 661 -9.91 -76.50 16.27
CA ASP A 661 -9.99 -77.18 17.55
C ASP A 661 -9.92 -76.18 18.73
N ASP A 662 -10.06 -76.69 19.95
CA ASP A 662 -10.10 -75.83 21.14
C ASP A 662 -8.72 -75.26 21.52
N GLU A 663 -7.63 -75.87 21.06
CA GLU A 663 -6.29 -75.31 21.21
C GLU A 663 -6.09 -74.12 20.26
N SER A 664 -6.42 -74.26 18.98
CA SER A 664 -6.36 -73.18 17.99
C SER A 664 -7.22 -71.97 18.39
N LYS A 665 -8.40 -72.21 18.98
CA LYS A 665 -9.25 -71.13 19.55
C LYS A 665 -8.56 -70.40 20.70
N ARG A 666 -7.87 -71.13 21.59
CA ARG A 666 -7.09 -70.52 22.69
C ARG A 666 -5.89 -69.74 22.18
N GLN A 667 -5.22 -70.21 21.13
CA GLN A 667 -4.12 -69.47 20.48
C GLN A 667 -4.62 -68.15 19.88
N LEU A 668 -5.71 -68.16 19.10
CA LEU A 668 -6.34 -66.93 18.58
C LEU A 668 -6.78 -65.98 19.71
N ALA A 669 -7.35 -66.49 20.79
CA ALA A 669 -7.76 -65.68 21.94
C ALA A 669 -6.56 -65.05 22.68
N LYS A 670 -5.44 -65.78 22.83
CA LYS A 670 -4.18 -65.25 23.37
C LYS A 670 -3.57 -64.17 22.47
N ALA A 671 -3.70 -64.31 21.15
CA ALA A 671 -3.29 -63.31 20.17
C ALA A 671 -4.25 -62.09 20.11
N GLY A 672 -5.26 -62.00 20.98
CA GLY A 672 -6.20 -60.88 21.05
C GLY A 672 -7.37 -60.93 20.06
N VAL A 673 -7.53 -62.02 19.30
CA VAL A 673 -8.61 -62.19 18.33
C VAL A 673 -9.86 -62.72 19.01
N ARG A 674 -10.99 -62.02 18.86
CA ARG A 674 -12.32 -62.49 19.24
C ARG A 674 -13.04 -63.10 18.04
N ILE A 675 -13.45 -64.35 18.17
CA ILE A 675 -14.34 -65.00 17.21
C ILE A 675 -15.78 -64.59 17.54
N GLY A 676 -16.24 -63.54 16.87
CA GLY A 676 -17.66 -63.19 16.85
C GLY A 676 -18.47 -64.17 15.98
N VAL A 677 -19.72 -63.82 15.76
CA VAL A 677 -20.62 -64.62 14.94
C VAL A 677 -20.56 -64.21 13.48
N ASP A 678 -20.54 -62.93 13.16
CA ASP A 678 -20.51 -62.45 11.79
C ASP A 678 -19.11 -61.97 11.40
N VAL A 679 -18.32 -61.45 12.36
CA VAL A 679 -16.92 -61.03 12.17
C VAL A 679 -15.96 -61.64 13.20
N LEU A 680 -14.71 -61.86 12.80
CA LEU A 680 -13.57 -62.00 13.70
C LEU A 680 -12.94 -60.62 13.87
N PHE A 681 -12.60 -60.21 15.09
CA PHE A 681 -12.07 -58.86 15.32
C PHE A 681 -11.09 -58.79 16.49
N MET A 682 -10.22 -57.77 16.50
CA MET A 682 -9.31 -57.46 17.61
C MET A 682 -9.84 -56.28 18.45
N PRO A 683 -10.20 -56.44 19.73
CA PRO A 683 -10.71 -55.36 20.57
C PRO A 683 -9.72 -54.20 20.76
N ASP A 684 -8.41 -54.49 20.77
CA ASP A 684 -7.36 -53.47 20.92
C ASP A 684 -7.34 -52.46 19.76
N LEU A 685 -7.82 -52.86 18.58
CA LEU A 685 -7.86 -51.99 17.39
C LEU A 685 -9.12 -51.12 17.33
N LEU A 686 -10.07 -51.32 18.26
CA LEU A 686 -11.27 -50.50 18.42
C LEU A 686 -11.05 -49.28 19.34
N LYS A 687 -9.80 -49.02 19.74
CA LYS A 687 -9.37 -47.83 20.47
C LYS A 687 -9.22 -46.64 19.50
N PRO A 688 -9.53 -45.39 19.89
CA PRO A 688 -9.55 -44.26 18.96
C PRO A 688 -8.27 -44.07 18.14
N ALA A 689 -7.08 -44.12 18.76
CA ALA A 689 -5.80 -43.93 18.08
C ALA A 689 -5.46 -45.05 17.06
N GLN A 690 -6.01 -46.26 17.28
CA GLN A 690 -5.90 -47.39 16.35
C GLN A 690 -6.87 -47.23 15.18
N ILE A 691 -8.12 -46.83 15.46
CA ILE A 691 -9.14 -46.53 14.43
C ILE A 691 -8.65 -45.42 13.49
N GLU A 692 -8.08 -44.34 14.04
CA GLU A 692 -7.53 -43.23 13.25
C GLU A 692 -6.44 -43.69 12.28
N ILE A 693 -5.57 -44.63 12.70
CA ILE A 693 -4.48 -45.09 11.84
C ILE A 693 -4.91 -46.19 10.86
N THR A 694 -5.83 -47.09 11.23
CA THR A 694 -6.38 -48.06 10.25
C THR A 694 -7.24 -47.35 9.19
N ALA A 695 -7.99 -46.31 9.57
CA ALA A 695 -8.67 -45.42 8.63
C ALA A 695 -7.68 -44.83 7.63
N LEU A 696 -6.59 -44.21 8.11
CA LEU A 696 -5.60 -43.56 7.26
C LEU A 696 -4.87 -44.55 6.34
N LEU A 697 -4.45 -45.71 6.86
CA LEU A 697 -3.76 -46.74 6.07
C LEU A 697 -4.66 -47.33 4.98
N PHE A 698 -5.92 -47.62 5.30
CA PHE A 698 -6.93 -48.03 4.31
C PHE A 698 -7.11 -46.96 3.23
N SER A 699 -7.33 -45.70 3.65
CA SER A 699 -7.53 -44.57 2.74
C SER A 699 -6.35 -44.35 1.80
N LEU A 700 -5.12 -44.43 2.31
CA LEU A 700 -3.89 -44.33 1.51
C LEU A 700 -3.74 -45.48 0.51
N PHE A 701 -4.04 -46.71 0.90
CA PHE A 701 -3.83 -47.89 0.05
C PHE A 701 -4.91 -48.06 -1.03
N HIS A 702 -6.17 -47.76 -0.69
CA HIS A 702 -7.31 -47.84 -1.61
C HIS A 702 -7.60 -46.53 -2.35
N ASN A 703 -6.95 -45.42 -1.97
CA ASN A 703 -7.23 -44.06 -2.47
C ASN A 703 -8.70 -43.63 -2.26
N GLU A 704 -9.25 -43.97 -1.09
CA GLU A 704 -10.62 -43.68 -0.66
C GLU A 704 -10.55 -42.81 0.61
N PHE A 705 -10.84 -41.52 0.51
CA PHE A 705 -10.85 -40.57 1.64
C PHE A 705 -12.27 -40.04 1.89
N PRO A 706 -13.11 -40.75 2.66
CA PRO A 706 -14.46 -40.29 2.97
C PRO A 706 -14.46 -38.97 3.74
N GLU A 707 -15.27 -38.00 3.32
CA GLU A 707 -15.40 -36.71 4.04
C GLU A 707 -15.88 -36.87 5.49
N ALA A 708 -16.70 -37.91 5.74
CA ALA A 708 -17.17 -38.24 7.09
C ALA A 708 -16.08 -38.77 8.03
N GLY A 709 -14.95 -39.27 7.48
CA GLY A 709 -13.88 -39.89 8.26
C GLY A 709 -14.30 -41.11 9.08
N PRO A 710 -13.45 -41.57 10.02
CA PRO A 710 -13.86 -42.56 11.00
C PRO A 710 -14.83 -41.94 12.03
N PRO A 711 -15.70 -42.74 12.68
CA PRO A 711 -16.65 -42.20 13.66
C PRO A 711 -15.92 -41.55 14.85
N PRO A 712 -16.47 -40.47 15.45
CA PRO A 712 -15.81 -39.73 16.53
C PRO A 712 -15.40 -40.61 17.72
N ALA A 713 -14.27 -40.26 18.35
CA ALA A 713 -13.69 -41.03 19.46
C ALA A 713 -14.73 -41.41 20.54
N GLY A 714 -14.82 -42.71 20.84
CA GLY A 714 -15.75 -43.26 21.83
C GLY A 714 -17.21 -43.44 21.35
N ARG A 715 -17.60 -42.96 20.17
CA ARG A 715 -18.95 -43.13 19.64
C ARG A 715 -19.18 -44.57 19.19
N VAL A 716 -20.24 -45.20 19.70
CA VAL A 716 -20.56 -46.62 19.44
C VAL A 716 -21.28 -46.84 18.11
N ALA A 717 -22.19 -45.92 17.76
CA ALA A 717 -22.97 -45.99 16.52
C ALA A 717 -23.21 -44.58 15.96
N ILE A 718 -23.27 -44.49 14.64
CA ILE A 718 -23.69 -43.33 13.85
C ILE A 718 -24.76 -43.77 12.85
N ASP A 719 -25.45 -42.82 12.22
CA ASP A 719 -26.30 -43.12 11.07
C ASP A 719 -25.43 -43.41 9.84
N TYR A 720 -25.93 -44.22 8.90
CA TYR A 720 -25.17 -44.59 7.70
C TYR A 720 -24.92 -43.38 6.81
N VAL A 721 -23.65 -43.17 6.44
CA VAL A 721 -23.24 -42.12 5.49
C VAL A 721 -23.16 -42.74 4.09
N GLU A 722 -23.96 -42.20 3.17
CA GLU A 722 -23.96 -42.60 1.76
C GLU A 722 -22.61 -42.29 1.09
N GLY A 723 -22.18 -43.17 0.18
CA GLY A 723 -20.91 -43.02 -0.55
C GLY A 723 -19.67 -43.58 0.15
N VAL A 724 -19.77 -44.03 1.41
CA VAL A 724 -18.67 -44.69 2.13
C VAL A 724 -18.77 -46.22 1.97
N SER A 725 -17.66 -46.88 1.62
CA SER A 725 -17.66 -48.33 1.42
C SER A 725 -17.79 -49.12 2.72
N ASP A 726 -18.47 -50.29 2.66
CA ASP A 726 -18.52 -51.22 3.80
C ASP A 726 -17.12 -51.74 4.18
N SER A 727 -16.18 -51.78 3.23
CA SER A 727 -14.78 -52.11 3.47
C SER A 727 -14.08 -51.08 4.34
N TYR A 728 -14.30 -49.77 4.10
CA TYR A 728 -13.80 -48.70 4.96
C TYR A 728 -14.36 -48.81 6.38
N TRP A 729 -15.65 -49.08 6.53
CA TRP A 729 -16.25 -49.29 7.85
C TRP A 729 -15.63 -50.47 8.59
N MET A 730 -15.45 -51.62 7.92
CA MET A 730 -14.80 -52.79 8.52
C MET A 730 -13.36 -52.48 8.97
N ALA A 731 -12.55 -51.88 8.10
CA ALA A 731 -11.16 -51.49 8.42
C ALA A 731 -11.05 -50.51 9.59
N THR A 732 -12.08 -49.68 9.83
CA THR A 732 -12.15 -48.73 10.95
C THR A 732 -12.78 -49.31 12.22
N GLY A 733 -13.09 -50.60 12.27
CA GLY A 733 -13.66 -51.23 13.46
C GLY A 733 -15.19 -51.13 13.57
N TYR A 734 -15.88 -50.75 12.49
CA TYR A 734 -17.33 -50.63 12.43
C TYR A 734 -17.92 -51.56 11.37
N ARG A 735 -19.24 -51.74 11.40
CA ARG A 735 -19.97 -52.34 10.29
C ARG A 735 -21.28 -51.63 10.09
N ARG A 736 -21.76 -51.63 8.85
CA ARG A 736 -23.15 -51.34 8.57
C ARG A 736 -24.04 -52.41 9.21
N ILE A 737 -25.15 -51.95 9.78
CA ILE A 737 -26.25 -52.77 10.27
C ILE A 737 -27.55 -51.97 10.05
N GLY A 738 -28.36 -52.42 9.10
CA GLY A 738 -29.52 -51.67 8.60
C GLY A 738 -29.15 -50.26 8.10
N GLY A 739 -29.80 -49.24 8.67
CA GLY A 739 -29.56 -47.82 8.38
C GLY A 739 -28.44 -47.16 9.18
N ARG A 740 -27.64 -47.93 9.94
CA ARG A 740 -26.64 -47.40 10.88
C ARG A 740 -25.27 -48.04 10.69
N VAL A 741 -24.24 -47.38 11.20
CA VAL A 741 -22.86 -47.88 11.25
C VAL A 741 -22.47 -47.99 12.72
N MET A 742 -22.11 -49.21 13.15
CA MET A 742 -21.99 -49.60 14.55
C MET A 742 -20.69 -50.34 14.81
N ARG A 743 -20.02 -50.02 15.93
CA ARG A 743 -18.72 -50.61 16.27
C ARG A 743 -18.85 -52.12 16.47
N VAL A 744 -17.92 -52.89 15.90
CA VAL A 744 -18.12 -54.35 15.76
C VAL A 744 -18.28 -55.09 17.08
N ASP A 745 -17.66 -54.62 18.16
CA ASP A 745 -17.81 -55.24 19.49
C ASP A 745 -19.19 -55.02 20.14
N MET A 746 -19.93 -53.99 19.75
CA MET A 746 -21.34 -53.84 20.10
C MET A 746 -22.24 -54.56 19.11
N ALA A 747 -21.93 -54.51 17.80
CA ALA A 747 -22.73 -55.17 16.78
C ALA A 747 -22.79 -56.70 17.03
N GLU A 748 -21.66 -57.31 17.42
CA GLU A 748 -21.60 -58.72 17.83
C GLU A 748 -22.35 -59.00 19.14
N ARG A 749 -22.32 -58.08 20.11
CA ARG A 749 -23.13 -58.20 21.34
C ARG A 749 -24.63 -58.14 21.05
N LEU A 750 -25.07 -57.17 20.24
CA LEU A 750 -26.46 -57.05 19.81
C LEU A 750 -26.88 -58.32 19.05
N ALA A 751 -26.08 -58.77 18.08
CA ALA A 751 -26.37 -59.97 17.31
C ALA A 751 -26.43 -61.24 18.20
N ALA A 752 -25.65 -61.30 19.28
CA ALA A 752 -25.73 -62.37 20.28
C ALA A 752 -27.01 -62.28 21.14
N VAL A 753 -27.41 -61.10 21.61
CA VAL A 753 -28.66 -60.88 22.37
C VAL A 753 -29.88 -61.21 21.51
N VAL A 754 -29.93 -60.72 20.27
CA VAL A 754 -30.99 -61.03 19.28
C VAL A 754 -31.08 -62.54 19.03
N ARG A 755 -29.94 -63.24 18.84
CA ARG A 755 -29.94 -64.71 18.69
C ARG A 755 -30.27 -65.48 19.97
N SER A 756 -30.04 -64.91 21.15
CA SER A 756 -30.48 -65.51 22.41
C SER A 756 -32.01 -65.39 22.56
N ALA A 757 -32.58 -64.21 22.25
CA ALA A 757 -34.03 -64.01 22.23
C ALA A 757 -34.71 -64.94 21.21
N ALA A 758 -34.19 -65.03 19.98
CA ALA A 758 -34.72 -65.89 18.93
C ALA A 758 -34.60 -67.42 19.20
N ARG A 759 -33.86 -67.85 20.23
CA ARG A 759 -33.88 -69.27 20.67
C ARG A 759 -35.16 -69.64 21.40
N ALA A 760 -35.88 -68.67 21.95
CA ALA A 760 -37.15 -68.88 22.63
C ALA A 760 -38.36 -68.93 21.67
N GLY A 761 -38.13 -68.78 20.36
CA GLY A 761 -39.18 -68.66 19.34
C GLY A 761 -39.38 -67.21 18.90
N THR A 762 -40.64 -66.79 18.82
CA THR A 762 -41.04 -65.41 18.53
C THR A 762 -40.54 -64.45 19.62
N PHE A 763 -39.91 -63.34 19.24
CA PHE A 763 -39.39 -62.35 20.20
C PHE A 763 -39.73 -60.91 19.80
N ARG A 764 -39.79 -60.03 20.81
CA ARG A 764 -39.98 -58.58 20.66
C ARG A 764 -38.69 -57.80 20.88
N ILE A 765 -38.63 -56.58 20.38
CA ILE A 765 -37.52 -55.64 20.64
C ILE A 765 -37.45 -55.35 22.15
N SER A 766 -36.31 -55.66 22.79
CA SER A 766 -36.07 -55.37 24.21
C SER A 766 -35.40 -54.00 24.42
N GLU A 767 -35.51 -53.45 25.62
CA GLU A 767 -34.81 -52.22 25.99
C GLU A 767 -33.28 -52.39 25.98
N GLU A 768 -32.78 -53.59 26.27
CA GLU A 768 -31.36 -53.93 26.15
C GLU A 768 -30.87 -53.81 24.69
N MET A 769 -31.65 -54.30 23.71
CA MET A 769 -31.31 -54.17 22.29
C MET A 769 -31.24 -52.69 21.88
N LEU A 770 -32.25 -51.89 22.26
CA LEU A 770 -32.32 -50.45 21.98
C LEU A 770 -31.14 -49.69 22.60
N SER A 771 -30.80 -50.01 23.85
CA SER A 771 -29.68 -49.42 24.59
C SER A 771 -28.32 -49.75 23.96
N LEU A 772 -28.07 -51.03 23.61
CA LEU A 772 -26.82 -51.47 22.98
C LEU A 772 -26.58 -50.83 21.60
N ALA A 773 -27.65 -50.59 20.82
CA ALA A 773 -27.56 -49.94 19.52
C ALA A 773 -27.61 -48.40 19.57
N GLY A 774 -28.13 -47.83 20.67
CA GLY A 774 -28.49 -46.41 20.74
C GLY A 774 -29.52 -46.00 19.68
N ALA A 775 -30.48 -46.87 19.38
CA ALA A 775 -31.38 -46.78 18.22
C ALA A 775 -32.86 -46.71 18.60
N THR A 776 -33.69 -46.14 17.71
CA THR A 776 -35.16 -46.15 17.87
C THR A 776 -35.74 -47.54 17.59
N ARG A 777 -37.01 -47.78 17.90
CA ARG A 777 -37.67 -49.08 17.65
C ARG A 777 -37.78 -49.38 16.15
N GLU A 778 -37.98 -48.35 15.35
CA GLU A 778 -38.08 -48.41 13.88
C GLU A 778 -36.71 -48.73 13.26
N GLN A 779 -35.65 -48.05 13.73
CA GLN A 779 -34.28 -48.38 13.33
C GLN A 779 -33.90 -49.80 13.74
N MET A 780 -34.27 -50.22 14.95
CA MET A 780 -33.99 -51.56 15.49
C MET A 780 -34.72 -52.67 14.71
N GLN A 781 -35.94 -52.44 14.23
CA GLN A 781 -36.61 -53.38 13.32
C GLN A 781 -35.74 -53.66 12.08
N VAL A 782 -35.26 -52.62 11.39
CA VAL A 782 -34.41 -52.77 10.19
C VAL A 782 -33.07 -53.43 10.53
N MET A 783 -32.50 -53.15 11.71
CA MET A 783 -31.27 -53.80 12.18
C MET A 783 -31.46 -55.30 12.47
N ILE A 784 -32.62 -55.71 12.99
CA ILE A 784 -32.96 -57.12 13.23
C ILE A 784 -33.22 -57.86 11.90
N GLU A 785 -33.85 -57.20 10.94
CA GLU A 785 -34.05 -57.72 9.58
C GLU A 785 -32.71 -57.95 8.85
N ASP A 786 -31.78 -57.00 8.94
CA ASP A 786 -30.41 -57.10 8.38
C ASP A 786 -29.55 -58.18 9.09
N LEU A 787 -29.84 -58.51 10.36
CA LEU A 787 -29.28 -59.67 11.06
C LEU A 787 -29.91 -61.02 10.61
N GLY A 788 -30.81 -61.02 9.63
CA GLY A 788 -31.39 -62.20 9.02
C GLY A 788 -32.61 -62.78 9.76
N PHE A 789 -33.35 -61.96 10.50
CA PHE A 789 -34.63 -62.30 11.12
C PHE A 789 -35.79 -61.71 10.31
N VAL A 790 -37.00 -62.26 10.47
CA VAL A 790 -38.19 -61.80 9.73
C VAL A 790 -39.26 -61.39 10.71
N LYS A 791 -39.92 -60.26 10.45
CA LYS A 791 -41.09 -59.80 11.21
C LYS A 791 -42.28 -60.72 10.93
N THR A 792 -42.82 -61.36 11.97
CA THR A 792 -43.95 -62.30 11.87
C THR A 792 -45.29 -61.72 12.32
N GLY A 793 -45.28 -60.57 13.00
CA GLY A 793 -46.52 -59.87 13.38
C GLY A 793 -46.29 -58.59 14.18
N GLU A 794 -47.39 -58.06 14.72
CA GLU A 794 -47.39 -56.94 15.67
C GLU A 794 -48.36 -57.22 16.81
N GLU A 795 -47.95 -56.89 18.04
CA GLU A 795 -48.75 -57.00 19.27
C GLU A 795 -49.21 -55.60 19.72
N ALA A 796 -50.44 -55.46 20.22
CA ALA A 796 -50.93 -54.17 20.70
C ALA A 796 -50.12 -53.70 21.93
N ALA A 797 -49.71 -52.43 21.96
CA ALA A 797 -49.05 -51.85 23.12
C ALA A 797 -50.05 -51.66 24.28
N GLU A 798 -49.59 -51.86 25.52
CA GLU A 798 -50.40 -51.71 26.74
C GLU A 798 -50.99 -50.29 26.93
N ASP A 799 -50.39 -49.29 26.28
CA ASP A 799 -50.93 -47.93 26.15
C ASP A 799 -51.43 -47.72 24.71
N PRO A 800 -52.74 -47.53 24.47
CA PRO A 800 -53.32 -47.33 23.15
C PRO A 800 -52.76 -46.13 22.36
N LYS A 801 -51.98 -45.25 22.98
CA LYS A 801 -51.30 -44.12 22.34
C LYS A 801 -49.88 -44.43 21.86
N LYS A 802 -49.35 -45.62 22.14
CA LYS A 802 -48.03 -46.08 21.69
C LYS A 802 -48.15 -47.00 20.47
N PRO A 803 -47.18 -46.98 19.54
CA PRO A 803 -47.20 -47.85 18.37
C PRO A 803 -47.10 -49.33 18.76
N ALA A 804 -47.66 -50.20 17.93
CA ALA A 804 -47.67 -51.64 18.13
C ALA A 804 -46.24 -52.22 18.19
N ILE A 805 -46.09 -53.31 18.95
CA ILE A 805 -44.81 -53.96 19.23
C ILE A 805 -44.56 -55.01 18.15
N ALA A 806 -43.56 -54.78 17.29
CA ALA A 806 -43.16 -55.74 16.26
C ALA A 806 -42.60 -57.04 16.87
N LEU A 807 -43.04 -58.17 16.33
CA LEU A 807 -42.61 -59.52 16.66
C LEU A 807 -41.76 -60.12 15.54
N PHE A 808 -40.69 -60.81 15.90
CA PHE A 808 -39.67 -61.34 14.99
C PHE A 808 -39.40 -62.82 15.24
N GLU A 809 -39.08 -63.55 14.18
CA GLU A 809 -38.63 -64.94 14.24
C GLU A 809 -37.44 -65.20 13.32
N ARG A 810 -36.76 -66.32 13.57
CA ARG A 810 -35.72 -66.82 12.67
C ARG A 810 -36.38 -67.49 11.45
N PRO A 811 -36.10 -67.07 10.22
CA PRO A 811 -36.66 -67.73 9.04
C PRO A 811 -36.23 -69.20 8.98
N ALA A 812 -37.20 -70.06 8.68
CA ALA A 812 -36.96 -71.49 8.46
C ALA A 812 -36.03 -71.67 7.24
N LYS A 813 -35.00 -72.51 7.36
CA LYS A 813 -34.05 -72.77 6.26
C LYS A 813 -34.78 -73.37 5.05
N ALA A 814 -34.95 -72.58 3.99
CA ALA A 814 -35.39 -73.09 2.70
C ALA A 814 -34.37 -74.09 2.13
N LYS A 815 -34.85 -75.25 1.63
CA LYS A 815 -34.03 -76.20 0.89
C LYS A 815 -33.76 -75.66 -0.52
N PRO A 816 -32.55 -75.86 -1.10
CA PRO A 816 -32.25 -75.39 -2.45
C PRO A 816 -33.00 -76.24 -3.48
N MET A 817 -33.61 -75.59 -4.49
CA MET A 817 -34.13 -76.26 -5.69
C MET A 817 -33.50 -75.67 -6.96
N ALA A 818 -33.38 -76.53 -7.97
CA ALA A 818 -32.45 -76.37 -9.08
C ALA A 818 -33.00 -75.58 -10.28
N ASN A 819 -32.06 -75.06 -11.06
CA ASN A 819 -32.24 -74.18 -12.21
C ASN A 819 -32.46 -74.96 -13.54
N PRO A 820 -33.30 -74.48 -14.47
CA PRO A 820 -33.24 -74.88 -15.88
C PRO A 820 -33.14 -73.71 -16.90
N LYS A 821 -31.94 -73.58 -17.49
CA LYS A 821 -31.59 -73.38 -18.94
C LYS A 821 -32.64 -72.70 -19.86
N ALA A 822 -32.38 -71.57 -20.54
CA ALA A 822 -31.36 -71.21 -21.56
C ALA A 822 -31.77 -71.45 -23.05
N LYS A 823 -31.33 -70.57 -23.98
CA LYS A 823 -31.01 -70.73 -25.44
C LYS A 823 -31.05 -69.36 -26.20
N ASP A 824 -29.96 -68.90 -26.83
CA ASP A 824 -29.54 -69.03 -28.27
C ASP A 824 -30.10 -67.88 -29.17
N GLY A 825 -29.41 -67.24 -30.13
CA GLY A 825 -27.97 -67.18 -30.48
C GLY A 825 -27.66 -66.66 -31.92
N LYS A 826 -26.49 -66.00 -32.12
CA LYS A 826 -25.75 -65.74 -33.41
C LYS A 826 -26.38 -64.74 -34.44
N ALA A 827 -25.70 -64.10 -35.42
CA ALA A 827 -24.31 -64.19 -35.95
C ALA A 827 -23.77 -62.83 -36.52
N TYR A 828 -22.47 -62.78 -36.90
CA TYR A 828 -21.67 -61.63 -37.41
C TYR A 828 -21.35 -61.72 -38.93
N PRO A 829 -20.97 -60.62 -39.64
CA PRO A 829 -19.56 -60.17 -39.81
C PRO A 829 -19.37 -58.61 -39.88
N GLY A 830 -18.17 -58.00 -40.01
CA GLY A 830 -16.78 -58.48 -39.83
C GLY A 830 -15.67 -57.67 -40.58
N LYS A 831 -14.62 -57.20 -39.85
CA LYS A 831 -13.33 -56.56 -40.28
C LYS A 831 -13.37 -55.06 -40.72
N SER A 832 -12.38 -54.19 -40.45
CA SER A 832 -11.02 -54.36 -39.85
C SER A 832 -10.40 -53.06 -39.24
N LYS A 833 -9.78 -53.18 -38.03
CA LYS A 833 -8.67 -52.34 -37.42
C LYS A 833 -8.91 -50.82 -37.21
N SER A 834 -8.37 -50.11 -36.20
CA SER A 834 -7.69 -50.34 -34.88
C SER A 834 -7.52 -48.93 -34.25
N LYS A 835 -7.53 -48.62 -32.94
CA LYS A 835 -7.10 -49.27 -31.69
C LYS A 835 -7.93 -48.74 -30.47
N THR A 836 -8.08 -49.56 -29.43
CA THR A 836 -8.32 -49.23 -27.98
C THR A 836 -8.90 -47.84 -27.61
N SER A 837 -10.19 -47.68 -27.28
CA SER A 837 -10.90 -48.07 -26.02
C SER A 837 -10.61 -47.18 -24.81
N LEU A 838 -11.56 -46.67 -24.02
CA LEU A 838 -13.03 -46.79 -24.01
C LEU A 838 -13.67 -45.52 -23.41
N ALA A 839 -14.97 -45.27 -23.66
CA ALA A 839 -15.59 -43.95 -23.48
C ALA A 839 -16.48 -43.78 -22.23
N ASN A 840 -16.60 -42.53 -21.76
CA ASN A 840 -17.55 -42.05 -20.76
C ASN A 840 -18.89 -41.59 -21.39
N GLY A 841 -20.00 -41.75 -20.67
CA GLY A 841 -21.31 -41.14 -20.95
C GLY A 841 -22.34 -41.56 -19.89
N LYS A 842 -22.89 -40.64 -19.08
CA LYS A 842 -24.13 -39.85 -19.32
C LYS A 842 -25.42 -40.70 -19.33
N ALA A 843 -26.55 -40.31 -18.71
CA ALA A 843 -26.89 -39.18 -17.82
C ALA A 843 -28.33 -39.34 -17.25
N GLY A 844 -28.69 -38.56 -16.21
CA GLY A 844 -30.02 -37.91 -16.09
C GLY A 844 -31.10 -38.49 -15.14
N GLY A 845 -31.68 -37.61 -14.30
CA GLY A 845 -32.96 -37.77 -13.56
C GLY A 845 -32.94 -38.73 -12.35
N GLY A 846 -33.78 -38.59 -11.30
CA GLY A 846 -34.82 -37.60 -10.98
C GLY A 846 -35.78 -38.13 -9.88
N LYS A 847 -36.09 -37.30 -8.85
CA LYS A 847 -37.02 -37.46 -7.69
C LYS A 847 -38.37 -38.22 -7.92
N PRO A 848 -39.05 -38.82 -6.89
CA PRO A 848 -39.85 -38.15 -5.80
C PRO A 848 -39.72 -38.79 -4.37
N ASP A 849 -40.06 -38.18 -3.21
CA ASP A 849 -41.39 -37.78 -2.58
C ASP A 849 -42.36 -38.99 -2.34
N GLN A 850 -43.18 -39.16 -1.28
CA GLN A 850 -43.54 -38.37 -0.07
C GLN A 850 -44.39 -39.14 1.00
N ALA A 851 -44.85 -38.42 2.06
CA ALA A 851 -46.01 -38.65 2.97
C ALA A 851 -45.83 -39.48 4.27
N GLY A 852 -46.46 -39.14 5.42
CA GLY A 852 -47.22 -37.94 5.78
C GLY A 852 -47.72 -37.88 7.26
N ASN A 853 -47.82 -36.65 7.82
CA ASN A 853 -48.93 -36.01 8.57
C ASN A 853 -50.02 -36.91 9.24
N GLN A 854 -50.60 -36.69 10.44
CA GLN A 854 -50.94 -35.48 11.25
C GLN A 854 -50.90 -35.86 12.79
N SER A 855 -51.18 -35.05 13.84
CA SER A 855 -51.91 -33.77 13.98
C SER A 855 -51.64 -32.99 15.31
N ARG A 856 -51.86 -31.67 15.27
CA ARG A 856 -52.41 -30.75 16.32
C ARG A 856 -51.70 -30.44 17.67
N SER A 857 -51.22 -29.17 17.73
CA SER A 857 -51.34 -28.19 18.85
C SER A 857 -50.44 -28.36 20.10
N ARG A 858 -50.11 -27.36 20.94
CA ARG A 858 -50.31 -25.87 21.04
C ARG A 858 -49.07 -25.32 21.82
N LYS A 859 -48.31 -24.29 21.39
CA LYS A 859 -48.43 -22.82 21.63
C LYS A 859 -48.88 -22.36 23.04
N PRO A 860 -48.39 -21.20 23.57
CA PRO A 860 -47.07 -20.54 23.40
C PRO A 860 -46.56 -19.78 24.69
N ASN A 861 -45.53 -18.91 24.51
CA ASN A 861 -45.01 -17.83 25.38
C ASN A 861 -44.08 -18.25 26.57
N LYS A 862 -42.88 -17.66 26.80
CA LYS A 862 -42.41 -16.25 26.92
C LYS A 862 -43.00 -15.49 28.12
N PRO A 863 -42.27 -14.51 28.71
CA PRO A 863 -40.83 -14.44 28.98
C PRO A 863 -40.56 -13.89 30.41
N ALA A 864 -39.29 -13.63 30.77
CA ALA A 864 -38.81 -12.33 31.30
C ALA A 864 -37.51 -12.49 32.13
N ASP A 865 -36.49 -11.76 31.70
CA ASP A 865 -35.54 -10.96 32.49
C ASP A 865 -35.29 -11.31 33.97
N LYS A 866 -34.00 -11.35 34.32
CA LYS A 866 -33.47 -10.25 35.14
C LYS A 866 -32.01 -9.90 34.81
N PRO A 867 -31.60 -8.62 34.95
CA PRO A 867 -30.37 -8.13 34.34
C PRO A 867 -29.20 -7.95 35.31
N ILE A 868 -28.02 -7.82 34.70
CA ILE A 868 -26.89 -6.93 35.08
C ILE A 868 -26.35 -7.06 36.51
N ASP A 869 -25.20 -7.73 36.57
CA ASP A 869 -24.15 -7.57 37.57
C ASP A 869 -23.54 -6.15 37.51
N PRO A 870 -23.49 -5.40 38.62
CA PRO A 870 -22.71 -4.18 38.77
C PRO A 870 -21.54 -4.38 39.76
N ASN A 871 -20.56 -5.22 39.38
CA ASN A 871 -19.23 -5.40 39.98
C ASN A 871 -19.21 -5.63 41.50
N SER A 872 -19.41 -6.88 41.96
CA SER A 872 -19.26 -7.21 43.39
C SER A 872 -18.54 -8.55 43.67
N PRO A 873 -17.25 -8.51 44.09
CA PRO A 873 -16.58 -9.65 44.70
C PRO A 873 -17.05 -9.83 46.15
N PHE A 874 -18.19 -10.52 46.30
CA PHE A 874 -18.79 -11.06 47.53
C PHE A 874 -18.67 -10.27 48.85
N ALA A 875 -19.86 -9.81 49.28
CA ALA A 875 -20.29 -9.55 50.66
C ALA A 875 -19.84 -8.26 51.35
N VAL A 876 -20.83 -7.37 51.54
CA VAL A 876 -21.18 -6.95 52.90
C VAL A 876 -22.65 -7.28 53.16
N LEU A 877 -22.89 -8.10 54.19
CA LEU A 877 -24.20 -8.46 54.69
C LEU A 877 -24.97 -7.25 55.21
N ALA A 878 -26.22 -7.12 54.77
CA ALA A 878 -27.39 -6.88 55.61
C ALA A 878 -27.19 -6.07 56.90
N LYS A 879 -27.29 -4.73 56.78
CA LYS A 879 -27.67 -3.76 57.84
C LYS A 879 -27.85 -2.39 57.14
N LEU A 880 -28.97 -1.66 57.23
CA LEU A 880 -30.23 -1.82 57.95
C LEU A 880 -31.38 -1.36 57.02
N LYS A 881 -32.55 -2.02 56.96
CA LYS A 881 -33.74 -1.72 57.79
C LYS A 881 -33.90 -0.23 58.18
N ALA A 882 -34.94 0.38 57.60
CA ALA A 882 -35.58 1.63 58.03
C ALA A 882 -34.75 2.93 57.94
N LYS A 883 -34.71 3.52 56.75
CA LYS A 883 -35.36 4.81 56.49
C LYS A 883 -35.75 4.94 55.02
#